data_AF-A0A960HUH3-F1
#
_entry.id   AF-A0A960HUH3-F1
#
_cell.length_a   1.000
_cell.length_b   1.000
_cell.length_c   1.000
_cell.angle_alpha   90.00
_cell.angle_beta   90.00
_cell.angle_gamma   90.00
#
_symmetry.space_group_name_H-M   'P 1'
#
loop_
_entity.id
_entity.type
_entity.pdbx_description
1 polymer ?
#
loop_
_entity_poly.entity_id
_entity_poly.type
_entity_poly.pdbx_seq_one_letter_code
_entity_poly.pdbx_strand_id
1 'polypeptide(L)'
;MSSSPWDQPLPELMAAARARRDATTGTRVTYSPKVFIPLTMLCRDRCGYCTFAQPPARLDAPYLTPEQVLRIARRGASAGCHEALFTLGEQPEERYPVAAEWLAEHGYASTVDYLVAMARLVVTETGLLPHANAGALPATELAALRAVAPSQGMMVESLRDDLDAHRGSPDKLAARRLATLEAAGEMAIPFTTGILVGIGEDRADRIEALEAIAASHARHGHVQEVIVQNFLPKPGTAMHQAPPCPIDAYLEAIALARLILPPEVHLQAPPNLSDDFGVLLDAGIDDWGGVSPVTADHVNPERPWPDRDRLREVTEAAGFELAPRLTIYPELATRPERWVHEDLRFAVLDRSDAEGLARDDPGAVHPQSVGEVRNVGDGAEVVLVGRRSTQWYVGLDADPPPLVGGPARATGAVGEVLDAVRARQVPDEDQITTLFSARGREVAAVAELADELRREVVGDAVTWVSNRNINYTNVCTFKCRFCGFSKGPRSLNLRGTPYLLTLDDIAERAAEAAAMGATEVCLQGGIHPDFDGDYYLDVTRAVKDAVPDLHVHGFTALEVTEGARRLGEPLAEYLTRLREAGLATLPGTAAEILDDEVRAVLCADKVTTDEWLDAHRTAHSVGLRSNVTIMFGSIEHPRSWARHLVRTR
;
A
#
# COMPACT_ATOMS: atom_id res chain seq x y z
N MET A 1 -30.29 16.25 -34.78
CA MET A 1 -29.46 16.62 -33.62
C MET A 1 -29.53 15.44 -32.68
N SER A 2 -28.46 14.64 -32.59
CA SER A 2 -28.40 13.61 -31.55
C SER A 2 -28.35 14.36 -30.23
N SER A 3 -29.30 14.12 -29.32
CA SER A 3 -29.18 14.60 -27.94
C SER A 3 -27.83 14.14 -27.38
N SER A 4 -27.13 15.01 -26.66
CA SER A 4 -25.89 14.60 -26.00
C SER A 4 -26.21 13.42 -25.08
N PRO A 5 -25.34 12.40 -24.96
CA PRO A 5 -25.57 11.32 -23.99
C PRO A 5 -25.71 11.86 -22.55
N TRP A 6 -25.23 13.09 -22.32
CA TRP A 6 -25.27 13.80 -21.06
C TRP A 6 -26.60 14.51 -20.77
N ASP A 7 -27.52 14.67 -21.73
CA ASP A 7 -28.75 15.47 -21.56
C ASP A 7 -29.89 14.69 -20.86
N GLN A 8 -29.54 14.03 -19.75
CA GLN A 8 -30.48 13.26 -18.92
C GLN A 8 -30.81 14.02 -17.63
N PRO A 9 -31.98 13.77 -17.01
CA PRO A 9 -32.29 14.28 -15.67
C PRO A 9 -31.23 13.87 -14.64
N LEU A 10 -30.95 14.74 -13.67
CA LEU A 10 -29.93 14.50 -12.62
C LEU A 10 -30.05 13.12 -11.92
N PRO A 11 -31.25 12.63 -11.53
CA PRO A 11 -31.35 11.31 -10.91
C PRO A 11 -30.88 10.15 -11.81
N GLU A 12 -31.09 10.26 -13.13
CA GLU A 12 -30.65 9.25 -14.11
C GLU A 12 -29.12 9.32 -14.30
N LEU A 13 -28.55 10.52 -14.38
CA LEU A 13 -27.10 10.72 -14.43
C LEU A 13 -26.40 10.14 -13.19
N MET A 14 -26.92 10.44 -11.99
CA MET A 14 -26.36 9.93 -10.74
C MET A 14 -26.50 8.40 -10.65
N ALA A 15 -27.61 7.82 -11.12
CA ALA A 15 -27.76 6.37 -11.16
C ALA A 15 -26.74 5.70 -12.08
N ALA A 16 -26.50 6.27 -13.27
CA ALA A 16 -25.49 5.79 -14.20
C ALA A 16 -24.07 5.95 -13.62
N ALA A 17 -23.79 7.07 -12.95
CA ALA A 17 -22.51 7.32 -12.30
C ALA A 17 -22.23 6.30 -11.17
N ARG A 18 -23.20 6.03 -10.30
CA ARG A 18 -23.09 4.98 -9.27
C ARG A 18 -22.81 3.62 -9.88
N ALA A 19 -23.59 3.21 -10.88
CA ALA A 19 -23.42 1.91 -11.52
C ALA A 19 -22.00 1.76 -12.13
N ARG A 20 -21.46 2.84 -12.71
CA ARG A 20 -20.08 2.85 -13.21
C ARG A 20 -19.05 2.77 -12.10
N ARG A 21 -19.22 3.52 -11.00
CA ARG A 21 -18.34 3.46 -9.83
C ARG A 21 -18.32 2.06 -9.21
N ASP A 22 -19.50 1.48 -8.98
CA ASP A 22 -19.66 0.16 -8.37
C ASP A 22 -19.03 -0.94 -9.25
N ALA A 23 -19.15 -0.84 -10.57
CA ALA A 23 -18.53 -1.78 -11.51
C ALA A 23 -16.99 -1.72 -11.51
N THR A 24 -16.40 -0.57 -11.13
CA THR A 24 -14.95 -0.36 -11.14
C THR A 24 -14.30 -0.59 -9.78
N THR A 25 -14.91 -0.07 -8.72
CA THR A 25 -14.32 -0.03 -7.37
C THR A 25 -15.04 -0.94 -6.37
N GLY A 26 -16.13 -1.58 -6.80
CA GLY A 26 -16.90 -2.51 -5.97
C GLY A 26 -17.47 -1.82 -4.74
N THR A 27 -17.21 -2.40 -3.58
CA THR A 27 -17.65 -1.91 -2.26
C THR A 27 -16.62 -0.98 -1.61
N ARG A 28 -15.51 -0.66 -2.26
CA ARG A 28 -14.41 0.12 -1.66
C ARG A 28 -14.62 1.62 -1.88
N VAL A 29 -14.45 2.39 -0.82
CA VAL A 29 -14.29 3.85 -0.89
C VAL A 29 -12.99 4.23 -0.19
N THR A 30 -12.16 5.04 -0.82
CA THR A 30 -10.84 5.39 -0.30
C THR A 30 -10.78 6.79 0.31
N TYR A 31 -9.72 7.05 1.09
CA TYR A 31 -9.36 8.38 1.55
C TYR A 31 -7.85 8.42 1.83
N SER A 32 -7.23 9.59 1.75
CA SER A 32 -5.83 9.77 2.15
C SER A 32 -5.73 10.42 3.53
N PRO A 33 -5.24 9.71 4.58
CA PRO A 33 -4.93 10.34 5.85
C PRO A 33 -3.67 11.21 5.69
N LYS A 34 -3.85 12.52 5.78
CA LYS A 34 -2.80 13.49 5.44
C LYS A 34 -2.56 14.56 6.49
N VAL A 35 -1.40 15.18 6.42
CA VAL A 35 -1.18 16.52 6.99
C VAL A 35 -1.06 17.56 5.89
N PHE A 36 -1.63 18.72 6.16
CA PHE A 36 -1.61 19.87 5.27
C PHE A 36 -0.46 20.81 5.69
N ILE A 37 0.50 21.02 4.80
CA ILE A 37 1.68 21.86 5.02
C ILE A 37 1.57 23.08 4.09
N PRO A 38 1.11 24.24 4.59
CA PRO A 38 1.02 25.47 3.81
C PRO A 38 2.40 26.13 3.75
N LEU A 39 3.28 25.65 2.86
CA LEU A 39 4.69 26.06 2.81
C LEU A 39 4.85 27.57 2.67
N THR A 40 3.97 28.19 1.87
CA THR A 40 3.78 29.64 1.81
C THR A 40 2.35 29.96 1.44
N MET A 41 1.81 31.03 2.01
CA MET A 41 0.52 31.61 1.63
C MET A 41 0.69 32.81 0.69
N LEU A 42 1.92 33.17 0.31
CA LEU A 42 2.16 34.17 -0.72
C LEU A 42 1.87 33.56 -2.11
N CYS A 43 1.29 34.35 -3.01
CA CYS A 43 0.97 33.90 -4.37
C CYS A 43 1.07 35.05 -5.37
N ARG A 44 1.59 34.78 -6.57
CA ARG A 44 1.56 35.72 -7.70
C ARG A 44 0.13 36.01 -8.15
N ASP A 45 -0.72 34.99 -8.19
CA ASP A 45 -2.11 35.05 -8.62
C ASP A 45 -3.03 35.84 -7.66
N ARG A 46 -4.23 36.18 -8.15
CA ARG A 46 -5.27 36.93 -7.43
C ARG A 46 -6.66 36.32 -7.62
N CYS A 47 -6.75 34.99 -7.51
CA CYS A 47 -7.99 34.26 -7.72
C CYS A 47 -9.12 34.82 -6.85
N GLY A 48 -10.24 35.20 -7.48
CA GLY A 48 -11.34 35.92 -6.86
C GLY A 48 -12.08 35.12 -5.77
N TYR A 49 -11.92 33.80 -5.74
CA TYR A 49 -12.52 32.89 -4.76
C TYR A 49 -11.55 32.47 -3.64
N CYS A 50 -10.25 32.80 -3.73
CA CYS A 50 -9.21 32.19 -2.89
C CYS A 50 -8.94 33.01 -1.62
N THR A 51 -9.06 32.36 -0.46
CA THR A 51 -8.64 32.89 0.85
C THR A 51 -7.25 32.45 1.28
N PHE A 52 -6.69 31.42 0.63
CA PHE A 52 -5.37 30.87 0.94
C PHE A 52 -4.26 31.87 0.63
N ALA A 53 -4.35 32.57 -0.51
CA ALA A 53 -3.39 33.59 -0.90
C ALA A 53 -3.51 34.84 -0.01
N GLN A 54 -2.42 35.19 0.68
CA GLN A 54 -2.35 36.34 1.57
C GLN A 54 -1.23 37.30 1.14
N PRO A 55 -1.40 38.62 1.32
CA PRO A 55 -0.31 39.56 1.13
C PRO A 55 0.72 39.43 2.27
N PRO A 56 1.99 39.82 2.07
CA PRO A 56 3.04 39.74 3.09
C PRO A 56 2.68 40.41 4.42
N ALA A 57 1.92 41.51 4.38
CA ALA A 57 1.50 42.25 5.59
C ALA A 57 0.57 41.45 6.54
N ARG A 58 0.08 40.28 6.12
CA ARG A 58 -0.75 39.38 6.95
C ARG A 58 -0.01 38.13 7.42
N LEU A 59 1.26 37.98 7.06
CA LEU A 59 2.06 36.81 7.40
C LEU A 59 3.22 37.21 8.31
N ASP A 60 3.54 36.35 9.28
CA ASP A 60 4.71 36.53 10.14
C ASP A 60 6.02 36.30 9.38
N ALA A 61 6.00 35.40 8.39
CA ALA A 61 7.14 35.09 7.54
C ALA A 61 6.67 34.70 6.12
N PRO A 62 7.50 34.90 5.07
CA PRO A 62 7.16 34.51 3.70
C PRO A 62 6.96 33.01 3.51
N TYR A 63 7.73 32.18 4.21
CA TYR A 63 7.68 30.71 4.15
C TYR A 63 7.73 30.11 5.56
N LEU A 64 7.19 28.90 5.70
CA LEU A 64 7.45 28.07 6.89
C LEU A 64 8.92 27.67 6.95
N THR A 65 9.52 27.65 8.14
CA THR A 65 10.90 27.16 8.33
C THR A 65 10.96 25.62 8.31
N PRO A 66 12.16 25.02 8.12
CA PRO A 66 12.31 23.56 8.18
C PRO A 66 11.79 22.94 9.48
N GLU A 67 11.99 23.60 10.62
CA GLU A 67 11.51 23.13 11.93
C GLU A 67 9.99 23.17 12.02
N GLN A 68 9.35 24.19 11.44
CA GLN A 68 7.90 24.32 11.41
C GLN A 68 7.27 23.23 10.52
N VAL A 69 7.87 23.00 9.34
CA VAL A 69 7.49 21.92 8.42
C VAL A 69 7.59 20.56 9.12
N LEU A 70 8.75 20.26 9.73
CA LEU A 70 8.96 19.00 10.44
C LEU A 70 8.04 18.82 11.64
N ARG A 71 7.71 19.90 12.37
CA ARG A 71 6.77 19.83 13.48
C ARG A 71 5.37 19.42 13.02
N ILE A 72 4.90 19.93 11.87
CA ILE A 72 3.61 19.52 11.29
C ILE A 72 3.69 18.06 10.83
N ALA A 73 4.72 17.71 10.06
CA ALA A 73 4.92 16.36 9.54
C ALA A 73 5.01 15.30 10.65
N ARG A 74 5.78 15.55 11.72
CA ARG A 74 5.90 14.62 12.86
C ARG A 74 4.58 14.42 13.60
N ARG A 75 3.75 15.47 13.73
CA ARG A 75 2.39 15.33 14.30
C ARG A 75 1.50 14.48 13.40
N GLY A 76 1.60 14.64 12.07
CA GLY A 76 0.91 13.80 11.10
C GLY A 76 1.28 12.34 11.19
N ALA A 77 2.58 12.03 11.14
CA ALA A 77 3.08 10.67 11.26
C ALA A 77 2.65 10.02 12.58
N SER A 78 2.70 10.77 13.69
CA SER A 78 2.24 10.28 15.01
C SER A 78 0.72 10.04 15.07
N ALA A 79 -0.05 10.66 14.18
CA ALA A 79 -1.50 10.50 14.07
C ALA A 79 -1.91 9.48 12.99
N GLY A 80 -0.95 8.74 12.41
CA GLY A 80 -1.22 7.73 11.37
C GLY A 80 -1.48 8.31 9.98
N CYS A 81 -0.98 9.51 9.67
CA CYS A 81 -1.00 10.02 8.29
C CYS A 81 0.04 9.28 7.44
N HIS A 82 -0.24 9.13 6.14
CA HIS A 82 0.71 8.64 5.15
C HIS A 82 1.16 9.74 4.18
N GLU A 83 0.35 10.78 4.02
CA GLU A 83 0.59 11.86 3.08
C GLU A 83 1.00 13.17 3.78
N ALA A 84 1.97 13.86 3.19
CA ALA A 84 2.29 15.26 3.47
C ALA A 84 1.89 16.12 2.27
N LEU A 85 0.70 16.71 2.32
CA LEU A 85 0.22 17.61 1.28
C LEU A 85 0.90 18.97 1.42
N PHE A 86 1.85 19.24 0.54
CA PHE A 86 2.41 20.57 0.38
C PHE A 86 1.49 21.41 -0.49
N THR A 87 1.08 22.54 0.04
CA THR A 87 0.34 23.57 -0.70
C THR A 87 1.06 24.90 -0.58
N LEU A 88 1.00 25.68 -1.65
CA LEU A 88 1.71 26.92 -1.79
C LEU A 88 1.04 27.79 -2.86
N GLY A 89 1.26 29.09 -2.79
CA GLY A 89 0.95 29.95 -3.93
C GLY A 89 2.01 29.83 -5.03
N GLU A 90 1.61 30.21 -6.24
CA GLU A 90 2.44 30.08 -7.43
C GLU A 90 3.42 31.26 -7.53
N GLN A 91 4.71 30.94 -7.65
CA GLN A 91 5.83 31.87 -7.88
C GLN A 91 5.71 33.22 -7.11
N PRO A 92 5.48 33.22 -5.79
CA PRO A 92 5.34 34.46 -5.02
C PRO A 92 6.54 35.41 -5.15
N GLU A 93 7.74 34.87 -5.38
CA GLU A 93 8.99 35.60 -5.61
C GLU A 93 8.94 36.55 -6.82
N GLU A 94 8.12 36.27 -7.82
CA GLU A 94 7.93 37.13 -9.00
C GLU A 94 7.11 38.39 -8.69
N ARG A 95 6.31 38.34 -7.61
CA ARG A 95 5.41 39.44 -7.21
C ARG A 95 5.88 40.17 -5.96
N TYR A 96 6.52 39.45 -5.04
CA TYR A 96 6.85 39.95 -3.71
C TYR A 96 8.37 39.89 -3.49
N PRO A 97 9.07 41.05 -3.48
CA PRO A 97 10.52 41.09 -3.23
C PRO A 97 10.93 40.38 -1.94
N VAL A 98 10.13 40.49 -0.88
CA VAL A 98 10.38 39.80 0.41
C VAL A 98 10.45 38.27 0.27
N ALA A 99 9.73 37.67 -0.69
CA ALA A 99 9.82 36.24 -0.94
C ALA A 99 11.13 35.88 -1.64
N ALA A 100 11.52 36.66 -2.65
CA ALA A 100 12.79 36.48 -3.37
C ALA A 100 14.01 36.69 -2.45
N GLU A 101 13.98 37.73 -1.61
CA GLU A 101 15.01 38.04 -0.62
C GLU A 101 15.14 36.89 0.39
N TRP A 102 14.01 36.40 0.93
CA TRP A 102 14.00 35.29 1.87
C TRP A 102 14.61 34.03 1.26
N LEU A 103 14.22 33.66 0.03
CA LEU A 103 14.78 32.49 -0.66
C LEU A 103 16.30 32.62 -0.85
N ALA A 104 16.77 33.79 -1.30
CA ALA A 104 18.19 34.05 -1.51
C ALA A 104 19.00 33.98 -0.19
N GLU A 105 18.48 34.55 0.90
CA GLU A 105 19.10 34.49 2.23
C GLU A 105 19.22 33.05 2.76
N HIS A 106 18.30 32.17 2.35
CA HIS A 106 18.28 30.76 2.76
C HIS A 106 18.92 29.82 1.72
N GLY A 107 19.48 30.37 0.63
CA GLY A 107 20.23 29.61 -0.37
C GLY A 107 19.39 28.87 -1.42
N TYR A 108 18.15 29.31 -1.66
CA TYR A 108 17.24 28.74 -2.66
C TYR A 108 17.05 29.70 -3.82
N ALA A 109 17.01 29.20 -5.07
CA ALA A 109 16.82 30.07 -6.24
C ALA A 109 15.33 30.30 -6.57
N SER A 110 14.44 29.39 -6.15
CA SER A 110 13.00 29.49 -6.36
C SER A 110 12.20 28.91 -5.21
N THR A 111 10.90 29.20 -5.17
CA THR A 111 9.96 28.53 -4.27
C THR A 111 9.94 27.01 -4.48
N VAL A 112 10.09 26.54 -5.73
CA VAL A 112 10.11 25.10 -6.02
C VAL A 112 11.39 24.44 -5.50
N ASP A 113 12.55 25.11 -5.58
CA ASP A 113 13.78 24.59 -4.99
C ASP A 113 13.64 24.39 -3.48
N TYR A 114 12.97 25.34 -2.81
CA TYR A 114 12.67 25.23 -1.39
C TYR A 114 11.70 24.09 -1.10
N LEU A 115 10.63 23.96 -1.90
CA LEU A 115 9.68 22.85 -1.80
C LEU A 115 10.36 21.49 -1.96
N VAL A 116 11.28 21.34 -2.92
CA VAL A 116 12.05 20.10 -3.12
C VAL A 116 12.85 19.74 -1.87
N ALA A 117 13.51 20.73 -1.26
CA ALA A 117 14.28 20.53 -0.04
C ALA A 117 13.38 20.10 1.15
N MET A 118 12.21 20.74 1.30
CA MET A 118 11.28 20.43 2.38
C MET A 118 10.59 19.07 2.19
N ALA A 119 10.23 18.71 0.96
CA ALA A 119 9.68 17.39 0.63
C ALA A 119 10.69 16.28 0.97
N ARG A 120 11.96 16.43 0.56
CA ARG A 120 13.04 15.50 0.89
C ARG A 120 13.25 15.38 2.41
N LEU A 121 13.19 16.50 3.12
CA LEU A 121 13.32 16.55 4.57
C LEU A 121 12.19 15.77 5.25
N VAL A 122 10.94 15.95 4.79
CA VAL A 122 9.77 15.24 5.32
C VAL A 122 9.86 13.74 5.10
N VAL A 123 10.21 13.29 3.89
CA VAL A 123 10.42 11.86 3.60
C VAL A 123 11.49 11.27 4.53
N THR A 124 12.65 11.92 4.60
CA THR A 124 13.79 11.42 5.39
C THR A 124 13.47 11.31 6.89
N GLU A 125 12.81 12.33 7.45
CA GLU A 125 12.64 12.47 8.90
C GLU A 125 11.37 11.81 9.44
N THR A 126 10.37 11.60 8.59
CA THR A 126 9.02 11.14 9.01
C THR A 126 8.46 10.02 8.15
N GLY A 127 9.09 9.75 7.00
CA GLY A 127 8.62 8.83 5.98
C GLY A 127 7.31 9.23 5.29
N LEU A 128 6.60 10.28 5.72
CA LEU A 128 5.41 10.76 5.03
C LEU A 128 5.72 11.03 3.55
N LEU A 129 4.79 10.64 2.69
CA LEU A 129 4.92 10.76 1.24
C LEU A 129 4.42 12.14 0.80
N PRO A 130 5.26 12.98 0.19
CA PRO A 130 4.85 14.31 -0.24
C PRO A 130 3.90 14.26 -1.44
N HIS A 131 2.82 15.02 -1.36
CA HIS A 131 2.04 15.47 -2.51
C HIS A 131 2.38 16.93 -2.78
N ALA A 132 2.90 17.26 -3.96
CA ALA A 132 3.22 18.65 -4.29
C ALA A 132 2.08 19.30 -5.09
N ASN A 133 1.24 20.11 -4.43
CA ASN A 133 0.26 20.96 -5.11
C ASN A 133 0.84 22.36 -5.29
N ALA A 134 1.67 22.49 -6.32
CA ALA A 134 2.54 23.63 -6.57
C ALA A 134 2.10 24.51 -7.76
N GLY A 135 0.93 24.24 -8.33
CA GLY A 135 0.40 25.04 -9.43
C GLY A 135 0.95 24.69 -10.81
N ALA A 136 0.93 25.66 -11.73
CA ALA A 136 1.32 25.46 -13.11
C ALA A 136 2.84 25.57 -13.27
N LEU A 137 3.52 24.41 -13.27
CA LEU A 137 4.97 24.31 -13.34
C LEU A 137 5.48 23.98 -14.75
N PRO A 138 6.68 24.46 -15.12
CA PRO A 138 7.41 23.96 -16.27
C PRO A 138 7.96 22.55 -16.04
N ALA A 139 8.24 21.85 -17.14
CA ALA A 139 8.78 20.49 -17.15
C ALA A 139 10.00 20.28 -16.23
N THR A 140 10.92 21.23 -16.15
CA THR A 140 12.13 21.14 -15.31
C THR A 140 11.82 21.09 -13.82
N GLU A 141 10.80 21.81 -13.38
CA GLU A 141 10.37 21.86 -11.98
C GLU A 141 9.54 20.62 -11.59
N LEU A 142 8.67 20.15 -12.51
CA LEU A 142 7.98 18.86 -12.37
C LEU A 142 8.98 17.70 -12.19
N ALA A 143 10.04 17.68 -12.98
CA ALA A 143 11.08 16.66 -12.91
C ALA A 143 11.84 16.69 -11.57
N ALA A 144 12.15 17.89 -11.05
CA ALA A 144 12.80 18.04 -9.75
C ALA A 144 11.93 17.54 -8.60
N LEU A 145 10.63 17.84 -8.62
CA LEU A 145 9.66 17.36 -7.63
C LEU A 145 9.42 15.85 -7.71
N ARG A 146 9.48 15.25 -8.91
CA ARG A 146 9.31 13.79 -9.10
C ARG A 146 10.30 12.97 -8.28
N ALA A 147 11.49 13.50 -8.01
CA ALA A 147 12.51 12.84 -7.20
C ALA A 147 12.19 12.81 -5.69
N VAL A 148 11.24 13.63 -5.22
CA VAL A 148 10.95 13.81 -3.78
C VAL A 148 9.46 13.73 -3.43
N ALA A 149 8.57 13.66 -4.42
CA ALA A 149 7.12 13.55 -4.25
C ALA A 149 6.58 12.43 -5.16
N PRO A 150 5.96 11.36 -4.60
CA PRO A 150 5.37 10.28 -5.40
C PRO A 150 4.21 10.74 -6.29
N SER A 151 3.54 11.83 -5.94
CA SER A 151 2.52 12.46 -6.78
C SER A 151 2.58 13.98 -6.68
N GLN A 152 2.05 14.62 -7.71
CA GLN A 152 1.97 16.07 -7.84
C GLN A 152 0.55 16.45 -8.24
N GLY A 153 0.19 17.72 -8.09
CA GLY A 153 -1.16 18.13 -8.38
C GLY A 153 -1.30 19.59 -8.77
N MET A 154 -2.34 19.83 -9.57
CA MET A 154 -2.76 21.15 -9.99
C MET A 154 -4.17 21.07 -10.58
N MET A 155 -5.07 21.94 -10.14
CA MET A 155 -6.42 22.05 -10.72
C MET A 155 -6.37 22.73 -12.09
N VAL A 156 -7.08 22.17 -13.08
CA VAL A 156 -7.39 22.86 -14.34
C VAL A 156 -8.45 23.93 -14.10
N GLU A 157 -9.41 23.65 -13.21
CA GLU A 157 -10.53 24.50 -12.81
C GLU A 157 -11.56 24.74 -13.91
N SER A 158 -11.15 25.40 -14.99
CA SER A 158 -11.93 25.67 -16.19
C SER A 158 -10.98 25.95 -17.36
N LEU A 159 -11.41 25.68 -18.60
CA LEU A 159 -10.68 26.06 -19.81
C LEU A 159 -11.07 27.45 -20.35
N ARG A 160 -11.97 28.13 -19.64
CA ARG A 160 -12.47 29.45 -20.02
C ARG A 160 -11.58 30.56 -19.44
N ASP A 161 -10.78 31.20 -20.30
CA ASP A 161 -9.78 32.21 -19.90
C ASP A 161 -10.37 33.57 -19.47
N ASP A 162 -11.62 33.88 -19.79
CA ASP A 162 -12.25 35.18 -19.50
C ASP A 162 -13.08 35.19 -18.20
N LEU A 163 -12.92 34.19 -17.33
CA LEU A 163 -13.59 34.13 -16.04
C LEU A 163 -13.15 35.27 -15.10
N ASP A 164 -14.12 36.00 -14.56
CA ASP A 164 -13.88 37.03 -13.55
C ASP A 164 -13.17 36.47 -12.30
N ALA A 165 -13.40 35.19 -11.99
CA ALA A 165 -12.74 34.45 -10.93
C ALA A 165 -11.21 34.39 -11.07
N HIS A 166 -10.67 34.46 -12.29
CA HIS A 166 -9.23 34.37 -12.56
C HIS A 166 -8.59 35.69 -12.93
N ARG A 167 -9.34 36.81 -12.87
CA ARG A 167 -8.83 38.14 -13.21
C ARG A 167 -7.56 38.47 -12.40
N GLY A 168 -6.46 38.75 -13.10
CA GLY A 168 -5.17 39.05 -12.47
C GLY A 168 -4.41 37.83 -11.94
N SER A 169 -4.73 36.65 -12.46
CA SER A 169 -4.07 35.37 -12.14
C SER A 169 -3.43 34.78 -13.41
N PRO A 170 -2.22 35.23 -13.80
CA PRO A 170 -1.59 34.81 -15.06
C PRO A 170 -1.34 33.31 -15.14
N ASP A 171 -1.18 32.63 -13.99
CA ASP A 171 -0.93 31.19 -13.99
C ASP A 171 -2.23 30.37 -14.13
N LYS A 172 -3.41 31.01 -14.18
CA LYS A 172 -4.72 30.36 -14.41
C LYS A 172 -5.09 30.20 -15.89
N LEU A 173 -4.24 30.65 -16.82
CA LEU A 173 -4.47 30.46 -18.25
C LEU A 173 -4.60 28.97 -18.61
N ALA A 174 -5.66 28.62 -19.33
CA ALA A 174 -6.00 27.25 -19.70
C ALA A 174 -4.85 26.54 -20.42
N ALA A 175 -4.23 27.22 -21.38
CA ALA A 175 -3.09 26.68 -22.14
C ALA A 175 -1.89 26.32 -21.24
N ARG A 176 -1.63 27.11 -20.20
CA ARG A 176 -0.53 26.86 -19.25
C ARG A 176 -0.84 25.65 -18.37
N ARG A 177 -2.08 25.57 -17.85
CA ARG A 177 -2.55 24.43 -17.03
C ARG A 177 -2.47 23.13 -17.85
N LEU A 178 -2.99 23.13 -19.08
CA LEU A 178 -2.92 21.96 -19.96
C LEU A 178 -1.47 21.58 -20.30
N ALA A 179 -0.58 22.54 -20.51
CA ALA A 179 0.83 22.24 -20.76
C ALA A 179 1.52 21.56 -19.56
N THR A 180 1.24 22.00 -18.33
CA THR A 180 1.73 21.33 -17.11
C THR A 180 1.18 19.91 -16.99
N LEU A 181 -0.13 19.72 -17.26
CA LEU A 181 -0.76 18.40 -17.23
C LEU A 181 -0.12 17.45 -18.26
N GLU A 182 0.06 17.88 -19.51
CA GLU A 182 0.73 17.07 -20.53
C GLU A 182 2.18 16.74 -20.16
N ALA A 183 2.95 17.71 -19.66
CA ALA A 183 4.33 17.49 -19.26
C ALA A 183 4.44 16.48 -18.10
N ALA A 184 3.49 16.51 -17.15
CA ALA A 184 3.42 15.49 -16.10
C ALA A 184 3.17 14.09 -16.68
N GLY A 185 2.28 13.99 -17.66
CA GLY A 185 2.01 12.75 -18.40
C GLY A 185 3.23 12.20 -19.13
N GLU A 186 3.95 13.05 -19.88
CA GLU A 186 5.18 12.66 -20.59
C GLU A 186 6.27 12.12 -19.65
N MET A 187 6.31 12.59 -18.40
CA MET A 187 7.26 12.17 -17.37
C MET A 187 6.79 11.01 -16.50
N ALA A 188 5.61 10.45 -16.78
CA ALA A 188 4.97 9.43 -15.97
C ALA A 188 4.89 9.85 -14.48
N ILE A 189 4.40 11.07 -14.22
CA ILE A 189 4.14 11.57 -12.87
C ILE A 189 2.66 11.30 -12.53
N PRO A 190 2.36 10.53 -11.47
CA PRO A 190 1.00 10.43 -10.93
C PRO A 190 0.47 11.82 -10.57
N PHE A 191 -0.63 12.22 -11.19
CA PHE A 191 -1.09 13.62 -11.15
C PHE A 191 -2.54 13.74 -10.70
N THR A 192 -2.77 14.61 -9.71
CA THR A 192 -4.10 15.03 -9.27
C THR A 192 -4.48 16.32 -9.98
N THR A 193 -5.67 16.36 -10.57
CA THR A 193 -6.21 17.59 -11.17
C THR A 193 -7.69 17.74 -10.87
N GLY A 194 -8.38 18.66 -11.52
CA GLY A 194 -9.81 18.80 -11.33
C GLY A 194 -10.41 20.10 -11.83
N ILE A 195 -11.71 20.26 -11.55
CA ILE A 195 -12.53 21.41 -11.95
C ILE A 195 -13.13 22.11 -10.74
N LEU A 196 -13.45 23.39 -10.90
CA LEU A 196 -14.25 24.15 -9.93
C LEU A 196 -15.66 24.36 -10.49
N VAL A 197 -16.65 24.27 -9.60
CA VAL A 197 -18.06 24.37 -9.97
C VAL A 197 -18.68 25.60 -9.28
N GLY A 198 -19.23 26.53 -10.04
CA GLY A 198 -19.89 27.75 -9.56
C GLY A 198 -18.99 28.98 -9.48
N ILE A 199 -17.87 29.01 -10.22
CA ILE A 199 -16.96 30.17 -10.30
C ILE A 199 -17.28 31.12 -11.47
N GLY A 200 -18.34 30.83 -12.23
CA GLY A 200 -18.80 31.62 -13.39
C GLY A 200 -18.80 30.83 -14.70
N GLU A 201 -18.29 29.60 -14.67
CA GLU A 201 -18.36 28.64 -15.75
C GLU A 201 -19.78 28.08 -15.91
N ASP A 202 -20.12 27.66 -17.12
CA ASP A 202 -21.36 26.94 -17.41
C ASP A 202 -21.15 25.42 -17.55
N ARG A 203 -22.23 24.71 -17.87
CA ARG A 203 -22.20 23.26 -18.03
C ARG A 203 -21.28 22.81 -19.17
N ALA A 204 -21.24 23.54 -20.28
CA ALA A 204 -20.39 23.19 -21.42
C ALA A 204 -18.91 23.36 -21.07
N ASP A 205 -18.56 24.43 -20.35
CA ASP A 205 -17.21 24.67 -19.84
C ASP A 205 -16.71 23.50 -18.97
N ARG A 206 -17.58 22.94 -18.12
CA ARG A 206 -17.25 21.77 -17.26
C ARG A 206 -17.00 20.52 -18.09
N ILE A 207 -17.86 20.24 -19.06
CA ILE A 207 -17.72 19.08 -19.95
C ILE A 207 -16.41 19.19 -20.74
N GLU A 208 -16.12 20.36 -21.32
CA GLU A 208 -14.90 20.58 -22.09
C GLU A 208 -13.64 20.34 -21.25
N ALA A 209 -13.60 20.86 -20.01
CA ALA A 209 -12.49 20.63 -19.09
C ALA A 209 -12.32 19.14 -18.74
N LEU A 210 -13.42 18.43 -18.46
CA LEU A 210 -13.39 16.98 -18.17
C LEU A 210 -12.94 16.16 -19.38
N GLU A 211 -13.39 16.49 -20.58
CA GLU A 211 -12.97 15.85 -21.83
C GLU A 211 -11.48 16.09 -22.11
N ALA A 212 -10.97 17.28 -21.84
CA ALA A 212 -9.54 17.58 -21.98
C ALA A 212 -8.68 16.76 -20.99
N ILE A 213 -9.11 16.65 -19.73
CA ILE A 213 -8.45 15.81 -18.71
C ILE A 213 -8.49 14.34 -19.15
N ALA A 214 -9.66 13.84 -19.58
CA ALA A 214 -9.82 12.49 -20.09
C ALA A 214 -8.90 12.21 -21.29
N ALA A 215 -8.78 13.14 -22.22
CA ALA A 215 -7.90 13.02 -23.38
C ALA A 215 -6.42 12.97 -22.98
N SER A 216 -6.01 13.75 -21.96
CA SER A 216 -4.66 13.72 -21.40
C SER A 216 -4.35 12.38 -20.73
N HIS A 217 -5.28 11.87 -19.92
CA HIS A 217 -5.16 10.54 -19.33
C HIS A 217 -5.12 9.44 -20.40
N ALA A 218 -5.94 9.51 -21.45
CA ALA A 218 -5.92 8.52 -22.52
C ALA A 218 -4.57 8.43 -23.25
N ARG A 219 -3.81 9.54 -23.34
CA ARG A 219 -2.46 9.56 -23.92
C ARG A 219 -1.42 8.93 -22.99
N HIS A 220 -1.48 9.26 -21.69
CA HIS A 220 -0.34 9.04 -20.79
C HIS A 220 -0.62 8.09 -19.62
N GLY A 221 -1.88 7.92 -19.24
CA GLY A 221 -2.35 7.10 -18.11
C GLY A 221 -2.03 7.68 -16.72
N HIS A 222 -1.71 8.97 -16.64
CA HIS A 222 -1.04 9.59 -15.49
C HIS A 222 -1.97 10.32 -14.50
N VAL A 223 -3.17 10.72 -14.95
CA VAL A 223 -4.17 11.35 -14.07
C VAL A 223 -4.73 10.26 -13.16
N GLN A 224 -4.39 10.30 -11.88
CA GLN A 224 -4.87 9.33 -10.91
C GLN A 224 -6.20 9.76 -10.29
N GLU A 225 -6.42 11.06 -10.18
CA GLU A 225 -7.53 11.64 -9.44
C GLU A 225 -8.01 12.93 -10.10
N VAL A 226 -9.33 13.08 -10.17
CA VAL A 226 -10.01 14.32 -10.50
C VAL A 226 -10.83 14.79 -9.31
N ILE A 227 -10.55 16.01 -8.86
CA ILE A 227 -11.31 16.68 -7.81
C ILE A 227 -12.41 17.52 -8.45
N VAL A 228 -13.66 17.29 -8.06
CA VAL A 228 -14.79 18.17 -8.37
C VAL A 228 -15.13 18.94 -7.11
N GLN A 229 -14.81 20.22 -7.10
CA GLN A 229 -14.99 21.08 -5.94
C GLN A 229 -15.98 22.21 -6.23
N ASN A 230 -16.96 22.37 -5.35
CA ASN A 230 -17.91 23.47 -5.40
C ASN A 230 -17.31 24.79 -4.89
N PHE A 231 -17.77 25.90 -5.46
CA PHE A 231 -17.52 27.24 -4.97
C PHE A 231 -18.45 27.58 -3.80
N LEU A 232 -17.87 28.06 -2.72
CA LEU A 232 -18.57 28.70 -1.61
C LEU A 232 -18.03 30.14 -1.44
N PRO A 233 -18.90 31.15 -1.29
CA PRO A 233 -18.48 32.53 -1.09
C PRO A 233 -17.84 32.69 0.30
N LYS A 234 -16.70 33.36 0.35
CA LYS A 234 -15.91 33.53 1.57
C LYS A 234 -15.65 35.01 1.87
N PRO A 235 -15.79 35.46 3.12
CA PRO A 235 -15.39 36.81 3.50
C PRO A 235 -13.93 37.11 3.12
N GLY A 236 -13.69 38.31 2.61
CA GLY A 236 -12.33 38.77 2.25
C GLY A 236 -11.87 38.40 0.84
N THR A 237 -12.69 37.71 0.03
CA THR A 237 -12.41 37.44 -1.38
C THR A 237 -13.17 38.40 -2.31
N ALA A 238 -12.74 38.54 -3.56
CA ALA A 238 -13.45 39.38 -4.54
C ALA A 238 -14.85 38.84 -4.85
N MET A 239 -15.04 37.53 -4.73
CA MET A 239 -16.30 36.82 -4.99
C MET A 239 -17.14 36.58 -3.72
N HIS A 240 -16.86 37.25 -2.60
CA HIS A 240 -17.61 37.04 -1.36
C HIS A 240 -19.12 37.36 -1.45
N GLN A 241 -19.56 38.10 -2.47
CA GLN A 241 -20.96 38.40 -2.76
C GLN A 241 -21.55 37.56 -3.91
N ALA A 242 -20.75 36.70 -4.54
CA ALA A 242 -21.24 35.79 -5.56
C ALA A 242 -22.13 34.71 -4.91
N PRO A 243 -23.15 34.21 -5.63
CA PRO A 243 -23.97 33.11 -5.12
C PRO A 243 -23.10 31.85 -4.94
N PRO A 244 -23.37 31.02 -3.90
CA PRO A 244 -22.73 29.72 -3.78
C PRO A 244 -23.14 28.80 -4.94
N CYS A 245 -22.31 27.81 -5.23
CA CYS A 245 -22.64 26.77 -6.20
C CYS A 245 -23.97 26.09 -5.83
N PRO A 246 -24.97 26.04 -6.74
CA PRO A 246 -26.18 25.25 -6.53
C PRO A 246 -25.83 23.76 -6.33
N ILE A 247 -26.50 23.10 -5.38
CA ILE A 247 -26.24 21.68 -5.08
C ILE A 247 -26.50 20.77 -6.29
N ASP A 248 -27.57 21.01 -7.04
CA ASP A 248 -27.89 20.21 -8.24
C ASP A 248 -26.80 20.31 -9.31
N ALA A 249 -26.24 21.51 -9.50
CA ALA A 249 -25.13 21.73 -10.43
C ALA A 249 -23.84 21.03 -9.95
N TYR A 250 -23.64 20.95 -8.64
CA TYR A 250 -22.50 20.25 -8.06
C TYR A 250 -22.60 18.73 -8.22
N LEU A 251 -23.76 18.16 -7.87
CA LEU A 251 -24.02 16.73 -8.04
C LEU A 251 -24.00 16.33 -9.52
N GLU A 252 -24.52 17.18 -10.40
CA GLU A 252 -24.43 16.97 -11.86
C GLU A 252 -22.97 16.94 -12.31
N ALA A 253 -22.13 17.88 -11.88
CA ALA A 253 -20.72 17.91 -12.26
C ALA A 253 -19.95 16.66 -11.80
N ILE A 254 -20.23 16.14 -10.60
CA ILE A 254 -19.65 14.89 -10.09
C ILE A 254 -20.12 13.70 -10.96
N ALA A 255 -21.43 13.58 -11.22
CA ALA A 255 -21.96 12.50 -12.05
C ALA A 255 -21.40 12.54 -13.48
N LEU A 256 -21.30 13.73 -14.09
CA LEU A 256 -20.68 13.91 -15.40
C LEU A 256 -19.20 13.52 -15.38
N ALA A 257 -18.45 13.92 -14.35
CA ALA A 257 -17.05 13.54 -14.22
C ALA A 257 -16.88 12.02 -14.21
N ARG A 258 -17.66 11.27 -13.42
CA ARG A 258 -17.62 9.80 -13.41
C ARG A 258 -17.94 9.19 -14.78
N LEU A 259 -18.87 9.78 -15.51
CA LEU A 259 -19.32 9.25 -16.80
C LEU A 259 -18.38 9.60 -17.97
N ILE A 260 -17.72 10.76 -17.92
CA ILE A 260 -16.80 11.25 -18.96
C ILE A 260 -15.40 10.67 -18.76
N LEU A 261 -14.89 10.66 -17.53
CA LEU A 261 -13.52 10.24 -17.24
C LEU A 261 -13.35 8.72 -17.42
N PRO A 262 -12.17 8.25 -17.84
CA PRO A 262 -11.84 6.82 -17.86
C PRO A 262 -12.06 6.18 -16.48
N PRO A 263 -12.51 4.91 -16.41
CA PRO A 263 -12.78 4.24 -15.14
C PRO A 263 -11.56 4.18 -14.21
N GLU A 264 -10.34 4.20 -14.76
CA GLU A 264 -9.09 4.21 -14.00
C GLU A 264 -8.81 5.52 -13.25
N VAL A 265 -9.58 6.58 -13.50
CA VAL A 265 -9.44 7.88 -12.82
C VAL A 265 -10.36 7.91 -11.61
N HIS A 266 -9.77 8.07 -10.43
CA HIS A 266 -10.52 8.24 -9.19
C HIS A 266 -11.21 9.59 -9.15
N LEU A 267 -12.39 9.62 -8.52
CA LEU A 267 -13.20 10.82 -8.46
C LEU A 267 -13.38 11.23 -7.00
N GLN A 268 -12.92 12.43 -6.71
CA GLN A 268 -12.95 13.02 -5.37
C GLN A 268 -13.89 14.23 -5.34
N ALA A 269 -14.63 14.37 -4.25
CA ALA A 269 -15.36 15.58 -3.88
C ALA A 269 -15.06 15.91 -2.40
N PRO A 270 -14.63 17.13 -2.04
CA PRO A 270 -14.27 17.45 -0.66
C PRO A 270 -15.48 17.32 0.30
N PRO A 271 -15.44 16.40 1.28
CA PRO A 271 -16.60 16.12 2.12
C PRO A 271 -16.94 17.27 3.09
N ASN A 272 -15.97 18.11 3.44
CA ASN A 272 -16.18 19.28 4.29
C ASN A 272 -16.94 20.43 3.61
N LEU A 273 -17.08 20.41 2.28
CA LEU A 273 -17.75 21.46 1.52
C LEU A 273 -19.21 21.13 1.15
N SER A 274 -19.73 20.01 1.69
CA SER A 274 -21.15 19.65 1.66
C SER A 274 -21.66 19.46 3.09
N ASP A 275 -22.84 20.01 3.40
CA ASP A 275 -23.45 19.85 4.73
C ASP A 275 -23.91 18.39 4.98
N ASP A 276 -24.35 17.71 3.92
CA ASP A 276 -24.54 16.27 3.87
C ASP A 276 -23.63 15.71 2.78
N PHE A 277 -22.49 15.14 3.16
CA PHE A 277 -21.53 14.60 2.20
C PHE A 277 -21.86 13.15 1.78
N GLY A 278 -22.83 12.48 2.41
CA GLY A 278 -23.23 11.12 2.04
C GLY A 278 -23.75 11.03 0.60
N VAL A 279 -24.51 12.04 0.16
CA VAL A 279 -25.03 12.15 -1.21
C VAL A 279 -23.94 12.20 -2.29
N LEU A 280 -22.69 12.52 -1.93
CA LEU A 280 -21.60 12.53 -2.89
C LEU A 280 -21.25 11.11 -3.36
N LEU A 281 -21.42 10.09 -2.49
CA LEU A 281 -21.35 8.68 -2.89
C LEU A 281 -22.41 8.36 -3.93
N ASP A 282 -23.61 8.93 -3.76
CA ASP A 282 -24.69 8.78 -4.73
C ASP A 282 -24.42 9.49 -6.05
N ALA A 283 -23.56 10.50 -6.07
CA ALA A 283 -23.13 11.17 -7.30
C ALA A 283 -21.99 10.42 -8.02
N GLY A 284 -21.38 9.43 -7.39
CA GLY A 284 -20.41 8.52 -8.02
C GLY A 284 -18.94 8.74 -7.65
N ILE A 285 -18.64 9.43 -6.54
CA ILE A 285 -17.27 9.45 -6.00
C ILE A 285 -16.85 8.06 -5.51
N ASP A 286 -15.56 7.75 -5.60
CA ASP A 286 -14.96 6.57 -4.95
C ASP A 286 -13.93 6.96 -3.89
N ASP A 287 -13.64 8.25 -3.73
CA ASP A 287 -12.61 8.74 -2.82
C ASP A 287 -13.09 10.01 -2.07
N TRP A 288 -12.90 10.03 -0.75
CA TRP A 288 -13.20 11.19 0.09
C TRP A 288 -12.11 12.26 0.09
N GLY A 289 -10.95 11.94 -0.45
CA GLY A 289 -9.80 12.82 -0.57
C GLY A 289 -8.86 12.82 0.61
N GLY A 290 -7.97 13.80 0.58
CA GLY A 290 -7.02 14.06 1.66
C GLY A 290 -7.69 14.63 2.92
N VAL A 291 -7.92 13.79 3.93
CA VAL A 291 -8.55 14.18 5.20
C VAL A 291 -7.50 14.22 6.30
N SER A 292 -7.47 15.32 7.07
CA SER A 292 -6.47 15.50 8.12
C SER A 292 -7.05 15.36 9.53
N PRO A 293 -6.50 14.49 10.38
CA PRO A 293 -6.85 14.44 11.80
C PRO A 293 -6.08 15.49 12.65
N VAL A 294 -5.15 16.24 12.04
CA VAL A 294 -4.21 17.12 12.77
C VAL A 294 -4.32 18.58 12.36
N THR A 295 -4.41 18.84 11.05
CA THR A 295 -4.35 20.20 10.48
C THR A 295 -5.70 20.60 9.94
N ALA A 296 -6.06 21.88 10.07
CA ALA A 296 -7.25 22.42 9.43
C ALA A 296 -7.12 22.39 7.90
N ASP A 297 -8.25 22.53 7.21
CA ASP A 297 -8.22 22.88 5.78
C ASP A 297 -7.79 24.35 5.66
N HIS A 298 -6.56 24.62 5.23
CA HIS A 298 -6.10 26.01 5.10
C HIS A 298 -6.68 26.71 3.86
N VAL A 299 -7.29 25.98 2.92
CA VAL A 299 -7.99 26.53 1.76
C VAL A 299 -9.42 26.93 2.14
N ASN A 300 -10.10 26.11 2.95
CA ASN A 300 -11.45 26.35 3.46
C ASN A 300 -11.46 26.29 5.01
N PRO A 301 -10.79 27.23 5.71
CA PRO A 301 -10.63 27.17 7.17
C PRO A 301 -11.94 27.24 7.96
N GLU A 302 -13.02 27.74 7.34
CA GLU A 302 -14.37 27.80 7.87
C GLU A 302 -15.16 26.47 7.75
N ARG A 303 -14.56 25.46 7.11
CA ARG A 303 -15.12 24.12 6.86
C ARG A 303 -14.14 23.04 7.31
N PRO A 304 -14.17 22.64 8.59
CA PRO A 304 -13.22 21.65 9.11
C PRO A 304 -13.42 20.28 8.47
N TRP A 305 -12.34 19.49 8.43
CA TRP A 305 -12.40 18.10 7.99
C TRP A 305 -13.38 17.28 8.84
N PRO A 306 -14.16 16.36 8.24
CA PRO A 306 -14.91 15.38 9.01
C PRO A 306 -13.93 14.47 9.77
N ASP A 307 -14.33 14.03 10.95
CA ASP A 307 -13.57 13.03 11.70
C ASP A 307 -13.55 11.69 10.96
N ARG A 308 -12.48 10.90 11.14
CA ARG A 308 -12.32 9.59 10.49
C ARG A 308 -13.43 8.62 10.85
N ASP A 309 -13.89 8.63 12.11
CA ASP A 309 -14.98 7.76 12.54
C ASP A 309 -16.27 8.15 11.84
N ARG A 310 -16.49 9.44 11.62
CA ARG A 310 -17.64 9.94 10.86
C ARG A 310 -17.59 9.55 9.39
N LEU A 311 -16.43 9.61 8.75
CA LEU A 311 -16.24 9.11 7.38
C LEU A 311 -16.56 7.62 7.28
N ARG A 312 -16.07 6.84 8.24
CA ARG A 312 -16.34 5.40 8.32
C ARG A 312 -17.83 5.13 8.47
N GLU A 313 -18.50 5.76 9.42
CA GLU A 313 -19.94 5.63 9.64
C GLU A 313 -20.76 5.90 8.37
N VAL A 314 -20.49 7.02 7.68
CA VAL A 314 -21.24 7.40 6.47
C VAL A 314 -20.97 6.42 5.33
N THR A 315 -19.72 6.01 5.14
CA THR A 315 -19.32 5.03 4.12
C THR A 315 -20.00 3.67 4.37
N GLU A 316 -19.94 3.20 5.61
CA GLU A 316 -20.49 1.91 6.02
C GLU A 316 -22.02 1.88 6.02
N ALA A 317 -22.67 3.01 6.31
CA ALA A 317 -24.13 3.17 6.22
C ALA A 317 -24.62 3.11 4.77
N ALA A 318 -23.81 3.60 3.82
CA ALA A 318 -24.06 3.49 2.39
C ALA A 318 -23.73 2.10 1.81
N GLY A 319 -23.20 1.17 2.62
CA GLY A 319 -22.90 -0.20 2.20
C GLY A 319 -21.50 -0.40 1.63
N PHE A 320 -20.61 0.57 1.81
CA PHE A 320 -19.20 0.51 1.37
C PHE A 320 -18.27 0.26 2.55
N GLU A 321 -17.02 -0.08 2.26
CA GLU A 321 -15.93 -0.23 3.22
C GLU A 321 -14.87 0.85 2.99
N LEU A 322 -14.52 1.56 4.06
CA LEU A 322 -13.55 2.65 4.01
C LEU A 322 -12.12 2.10 4.09
N ALA A 323 -11.28 2.43 3.10
CA ALA A 323 -9.87 2.02 3.06
C ALA A 323 -8.93 3.23 2.96
N PRO A 324 -7.85 3.31 3.75
CA PRO A 324 -6.86 4.37 3.55
C PRO A 324 -6.01 4.09 2.31
N ARG A 325 -5.65 5.14 1.58
CA ARG A 325 -4.71 5.11 0.46
C ARG A 325 -3.52 6.03 0.70
N LEU A 326 -2.49 5.85 -0.12
CA LEU A 326 -1.36 6.78 -0.18
C LEU A 326 -1.72 7.99 -1.05
N THR A 327 -0.77 8.91 -1.16
CA THR A 327 -0.87 10.02 -2.11
C THR A 327 -0.75 9.58 -3.60
N ILE A 328 -0.24 8.38 -3.81
CA ILE A 328 -0.23 7.68 -5.10
C ILE A 328 -1.24 6.54 -5.04
N TYR A 329 -2.07 6.40 -6.07
CA TYR A 329 -3.12 5.38 -6.09
C TYR A 329 -2.60 3.95 -6.35
N PRO A 330 -3.31 2.90 -5.88
CA PRO A 330 -2.86 1.51 -5.92
C PRO A 330 -2.40 1.00 -7.30
N GLU A 331 -3.12 1.37 -8.35
CA GLU A 331 -2.88 0.97 -9.75
C GLU A 331 -1.54 1.51 -10.28
N LEU A 332 -1.05 2.60 -9.69
CA LEU A 332 0.24 3.22 -10.02
C LEU A 332 1.33 2.77 -9.05
N ALA A 333 1.02 2.65 -7.76
CA ALA A 333 1.94 2.22 -6.71
C ALA A 333 2.47 0.79 -6.94
N THR A 334 1.64 -0.10 -7.48
CA THR A 334 2.00 -1.49 -7.84
C THR A 334 2.86 -1.60 -9.11
N ARG A 335 3.12 -0.48 -9.82
CA ARG A 335 4.02 -0.40 -10.98
C ARG A 335 5.13 0.64 -10.76
N PRO A 336 5.91 0.51 -9.68
CA PRO A 336 6.83 1.55 -9.22
C PRO A 336 7.98 1.82 -10.20
N GLU A 337 8.30 0.90 -11.10
CA GLU A 337 9.34 1.08 -12.11
C GLU A 337 9.01 2.20 -13.10
N ARG A 338 7.71 2.36 -13.40
CA ARG A 338 7.21 3.40 -14.31
C ARG A 338 6.91 4.70 -13.58
N TRP A 339 6.13 4.59 -12.51
CA TRP A 339 5.46 5.76 -11.92
C TRP A 339 6.23 6.41 -10.79
N VAL A 340 7.14 5.68 -10.13
CA VAL A 340 7.82 6.15 -8.92
C VAL A 340 9.30 6.34 -9.23
N HIS A 341 9.84 7.49 -8.80
CA HIS A 341 11.29 7.72 -8.86
C HIS A 341 12.03 6.68 -8.01
N GLU A 342 13.20 6.22 -8.46
CA GLU A 342 13.93 5.11 -7.82
C GLU A 342 14.18 5.34 -6.32
N ASP A 343 14.53 6.57 -5.95
CA ASP A 343 14.76 6.99 -4.55
C ASP A 343 13.52 6.88 -3.65
N LEU A 344 12.31 6.86 -4.23
CA LEU A 344 11.04 6.82 -3.48
C LEU A 344 10.38 5.44 -3.51
N ARG A 345 10.85 4.49 -4.32
CA ARG A 345 10.21 3.17 -4.47
C ARG A 345 10.07 2.45 -3.13
N PHE A 346 11.13 2.44 -2.34
CA PHE A 346 11.09 1.83 -1.01
C PHE A 346 10.08 2.55 -0.11
N ALA A 347 10.10 3.89 -0.04
CA ALA A 347 9.21 4.65 0.83
C ALA A 347 7.72 4.46 0.49
N VAL A 348 7.40 4.32 -0.80
CA VAL A 348 6.05 3.99 -1.28
C VAL A 348 5.69 2.56 -0.90
N LEU A 349 6.48 1.56 -1.31
CA LEU A 349 6.18 0.14 -1.08
C LEU A 349 6.13 -0.24 0.41
N ASP A 350 6.97 0.38 1.23
CA ASP A 350 6.98 0.21 2.69
C ASP A 350 5.65 0.64 3.32
N ARG A 351 4.98 1.64 2.75
CA ARG A 351 3.66 2.12 3.19
C ARG A 351 2.49 1.48 2.46
N SER A 352 2.76 0.75 1.40
CA SER A 352 1.74 0.04 0.63
C SER A 352 1.48 -1.36 1.19
N ASP A 353 0.22 -1.75 1.22
CA ASP A 353 -0.18 -3.15 1.33
C ASP A 353 0.02 -3.88 -0.02
N ALA A 354 -0.33 -5.16 -0.08
CA ALA A 354 -0.17 -5.99 -1.27
C ALA A 354 -1.06 -5.56 -2.47
N GLU A 355 -2.06 -4.71 -2.25
CA GLU A 355 -2.86 -4.11 -3.32
C GLU A 355 -2.35 -2.73 -3.74
N GLY A 356 -1.45 -2.11 -2.97
CA GLY A 356 -0.96 -0.74 -3.20
C GLY A 356 -1.67 0.33 -2.37
N LEU A 357 -2.65 -0.06 -1.53
CA LEU A 357 -3.32 0.84 -0.59
C LEU A 357 -2.41 1.18 0.60
N ALA A 358 -2.78 2.19 1.38
CA ALA A 358 -2.00 2.50 2.57
C ALA A 358 -2.19 1.42 3.64
N ARG A 359 -1.09 1.01 4.25
CA ARG A 359 -1.09 0.13 5.43
C ARG A 359 -1.86 0.78 6.58
N ASP A 360 -2.86 0.10 7.08
CA ASP A 360 -3.63 0.49 8.27
C ASP A 360 -3.25 -0.34 9.51
N ASP A 361 -2.23 -1.18 9.42
CA ASP A 361 -1.74 -1.98 10.54
C ASP A 361 -1.02 -1.12 11.61
N PRO A 362 -1.31 -1.34 12.91
CA PRO A 362 -0.66 -0.61 13.99
C PRO A 362 0.86 -0.77 13.99
N GLY A 363 1.59 0.34 13.90
CA GLY A 363 3.06 0.35 14.01
C GLY A 363 3.84 0.40 12.71
N ALA A 364 3.16 0.49 11.56
CA ALA A 364 3.77 0.81 10.27
C ALA A 364 4.25 2.28 10.21
N VAL A 365 5.23 2.65 11.04
CA VAL A 365 5.84 3.99 11.04
C VAL A 365 7.29 3.89 10.63
N HIS A 366 7.59 4.31 9.39
CA HIS A 366 8.95 4.51 8.93
C HIS A 366 9.38 5.97 9.16
N PRO A 367 10.64 6.22 9.58
CA PRO A 367 11.71 5.23 9.75
C PRO A 367 11.65 4.45 11.07
N GLN A 368 11.65 3.12 10.97
CA GLN A 368 11.90 2.24 12.12
C GLN A 368 13.40 2.27 12.46
N SER A 369 13.74 2.53 13.71
CA SER A 369 15.12 2.35 14.22
C SER A 369 15.26 0.95 14.79
N VAL A 370 16.11 0.12 14.18
CA VAL A 370 16.41 -1.24 14.66
C VAL A 370 17.79 -1.25 15.32
N GLY A 371 17.92 -1.92 16.46
CA GLY A 371 19.18 -2.06 17.17
C GLY A 371 20.11 -3.11 16.60
N GLU A 372 21.24 -3.32 17.27
CA GLU A 372 22.13 -4.43 16.96
C GLU A 372 21.44 -5.78 17.26
N VAL A 373 21.50 -6.68 16.30
CA VAL A 373 21.11 -8.09 16.47
C VAL A 373 22.11 -8.76 17.40
N ARG A 374 21.66 -9.23 18.57
CA ARG A 374 22.51 -9.96 19.52
C ARG A 374 22.22 -11.45 19.40
N ASN A 375 23.27 -12.27 19.35
CA ASN A 375 23.14 -13.73 19.41
C ASN A 375 23.17 -14.15 20.89
N VAL A 376 22.06 -14.68 21.40
CA VAL A 376 21.91 -15.09 22.82
C VAL A 376 21.98 -16.60 23.03
N GLY A 377 22.47 -17.35 22.03
CA GLY A 377 22.79 -18.78 22.16
C GLY A 377 21.68 -19.72 21.65
N ASP A 378 20.45 -19.24 21.51
CA ASP A 378 19.31 -19.94 20.91
C ASP A 378 18.85 -19.31 19.57
N GLY A 379 19.40 -18.14 19.21
CA GLY A 379 19.05 -17.43 17.99
C GLY A 379 19.55 -16.00 17.95
N ALA A 380 19.18 -15.32 16.86
CA ALA A 380 19.40 -13.89 16.67
C ALA A 380 18.22 -13.11 17.27
N GLU A 381 18.44 -12.45 18.41
CA GLU A 381 17.46 -11.52 18.96
C GLU A 381 17.63 -10.17 18.27
N VAL A 382 16.60 -9.74 17.53
CA VAL A 382 16.53 -8.37 17.01
C VAL A 382 16.02 -7.50 18.14
N VAL A 383 16.90 -6.72 18.77
CA VAL A 383 16.46 -5.68 19.71
C VAL A 383 15.93 -4.52 18.87
N LEU A 384 14.61 -4.33 18.82
CA LEU A 384 14.03 -3.08 18.33
C LEU A 384 14.49 -1.94 19.25
N VAL A 385 15.48 -1.16 18.80
CA VAL A 385 15.98 -0.01 19.56
C VAL A 385 15.09 1.18 19.27
N GLY A 386 14.17 1.46 20.19
CA GLY A 386 13.49 2.74 20.23
C GLY A 386 12.08 2.64 20.76
N ARG A 387 11.73 3.57 21.66
CA ARG A 387 10.36 3.83 22.14
C ARG A 387 9.42 4.37 21.03
N ARG A 388 9.76 4.21 19.75
CA ARG A 388 9.06 4.80 18.59
C ARG A 388 8.30 3.77 17.76
N SER A 389 8.56 2.47 17.94
CA SER A 389 7.69 1.46 17.34
C SER A 389 6.44 1.32 18.21
N THR A 390 5.27 1.61 17.63
CA THR A 390 3.96 1.29 18.20
C THR A 390 3.47 -0.09 17.74
N GLN A 391 4.32 -0.85 17.05
CA GLN A 391 3.99 -2.19 16.56
C GLN A 391 3.91 -3.16 17.74
N TRP A 392 2.77 -3.83 17.86
CA TRP A 392 2.59 -4.91 18.82
C TRP A 392 3.31 -6.17 18.31
N TYR A 393 3.93 -6.92 19.22
CA TYR A 393 4.51 -8.23 18.94
C TYR A 393 4.36 -9.14 20.16
N VAL A 394 4.41 -10.45 19.94
CA VAL A 394 4.34 -11.45 21.02
C VAL A 394 5.51 -11.23 21.98
N GLY A 395 5.19 -11.04 23.26
CA GLY A 395 6.17 -10.76 24.32
C GLY A 395 6.27 -9.29 24.72
N LEU A 396 5.58 -8.38 24.02
CA LEU A 396 5.40 -7.00 24.48
C LEU A 396 4.38 -6.95 25.64
N ASP A 397 4.65 -6.12 26.65
CA ASP A 397 3.78 -5.88 27.82
C ASP A 397 2.62 -4.92 27.48
N ALA A 398 1.83 -5.28 26.47
CA ALA A 398 0.56 -4.65 26.14
C ALA A 398 -0.37 -5.65 25.44
N ASP A 399 -1.68 -5.41 25.54
CA ASP A 399 -2.67 -6.24 24.85
C ASP A 399 -2.55 -6.12 23.33
N PRO A 400 -2.76 -7.22 22.57
CA PRO A 400 -2.78 -7.17 21.12
C PRO A 400 -3.89 -6.23 20.63
N PRO A 401 -3.64 -5.41 19.60
CA PRO A 401 -4.67 -4.55 19.04
C PRO A 401 -5.74 -5.39 18.33
N PRO A 402 -7.01 -4.97 18.35
CA PRO A 402 -8.03 -5.58 17.50
C PRO A 402 -7.68 -5.32 16.02
N LEU A 403 -7.45 -6.38 15.26
CA LEU A 403 -7.06 -6.29 13.84
C LEU A 403 -8.27 -6.16 12.90
N VAL A 404 -9.39 -6.78 13.26
CA VAL A 404 -10.65 -6.73 12.49
C VAL A 404 -11.73 -6.15 13.40
N GLY A 405 -12.27 -4.99 13.01
CA GLY A 405 -13.28 -4.27 13.78
C GLY A 405 -14.67 -4.35 13.15
N GLY A 406 -15.70 -4.23 13.99
CA GLY A 406 -17.10 -4.14 13.56
C GLY A 406 -17.81 -5.49 13.36
N PRO A 407 -19.14 -5.48 13.18
CA PRO A 407 -19.91 -6.68 12.90
C PRO A 407 -19.66 -7.18 11.47
N ALA A 408 -19.56 -8.49 11.29
CA ALA A 408 -19.40 -9.11 9.98
C ALA A 408 -20.51 -8.73 9.01
N ARG A 409 -20.11 -8.23 7.84
CA ARG A 409 -21.02 -7.92 6.73
C ARG A 409 -20.24 -7.94 5.43
N ALA A 410 -20.77 -8.63 4.43
CA ALA A 410 -20.23 -8.59 3.08
C ALA A 410 -21.36 -8.45 2.06
N THR A 411 -21.12 -7.64 1.04
CA THR A 411 -22.01 -7.45 -0.11
C THR A 411 -21.17 -7.47 -1.40
N GLY A 412 -21.80 -7.32 -2.56
CA GLY A 412 -21.10 -7.34 -3.84
C GLY A 412 -20.33 -8.65 -4.06
N ALA A 413 -19.18 -8.55 -4.75
CA ALA A 413 -18.41 -9.72 -5.16
C ALA A 413 -17.93 -10.59 -3.98
N VAL A 414 -17.50 -9.99 -2.86
CA VAL A 414 -17.10 -10.76 -1.66
C VAL A 414 -18.30 -11.53 -1.12
N GLY A 415 -19.46 -10.88 -1.00
CA GLY A 415 -20.69 -11.54 -0.54
C GLY A 415 -21.10 -12.72 -1.42
N GLU A 416 -21.05 -12.54 -2.75
CA GLU A 416 -21.36 -13.60 -3.72
C GLU A 416 -20.43 -14.80 -3.59
N VAL A 417 -19.13 -14.58 -3.40
CA VAL A 417 -18.16 -15.67 -3.20
C VAL A 417 -18.43 -16.39 -1.87
N LEU A 418 -18.72 -15.66 -0.78
CA LEU A 418 -19.05 -16.27 0.51
C LEU A 418 -20.32 -17.13 0.43
N ASP A 419 -21.34 -16.70 -0.30
CA ASP A 419 -22.56 -17.47 -0.51
C ASP A 419 -22.31 -18.73 -1.34
N ALA A 420 -21.45 -18.66 -2.37
CA ALA A 420 -21.02 -19.83 -3.13
C ALA A 420 -20.27 -20.84 -2.24
N VAL A 421 -19.37 -20.36 -1.38
CA VAL A 421 -18.62 -21.19 -0.42
C VAL A 421 -19.56 -21.86 0.59
N ARG A 422 -20.57 -21.13 1.12
CA ARG A 422 -21.62 -21.71 1.97
C ARG A 422 -22.40 -22.82 1.26
N ALA A 423 -22.63 -22.65 -0.04
CA ALA A 423 -23.22 -23.66 -0.91
C ALA A 423 -22.25 -24.81 -1.29
N ARG A 424 -21.09 -24.92 -0.61
CA ARG A 424 -20.05 -25.94 -0.80
C ARG A 424 -19.38 -25.89 -2.18
N GLN A 425 -19.40 -24.74 -2.84
CA GLN A 425 -18.61 -24.53 -4.05
C GLN A 425 -17.16 -24.23 -3.66
N VAL A 426 -16.22 -24.85 -4.35
CA VAL A 426 -14.79 -24.62 -4.12
C VAL A 426 -14.38 -23.38 -4.89
N PRO A 427 -13.83 -22.33 -4.24
CA PRO A 427 -13.50 -21.11 -4.93
C PRO A 427 -12.29 -21.30 -5.88
N ASP A 428 -12.33 -20.63 -7.03
CA ASP A 428 -11.21 -20.57 -7.98
C ASP A 428 -10.21 -19.43 -7.65
N GLU A 429 -9.19 -19.23 -8.50
CA GLU A 429 -8.16 -18.20 -8.27
C GLU A 429 -8.75 -16.78 -8.20
N ASP A 430 -9.73 -16.46 -9.03
CA ASP A 430 -10.33 -15.12 -9.09
C ASP A 430 -11.25 -14.88 -7.89
N GLN A 431 -12.00 -15.90 -7.48
CA GLN A 431 -12.83 -15.86 -6.27
C GLN A 431 -11.98 -15.73 -5.00
N ILE A 432 -10.86 -16.47 -4.89
CA ILE A 432 -9.93 -16.33 -3.75
C ILE A 432 -9.27 -14.93 -3.77
N THR A 433 -8.88 -14.43 -4.94
CA THR A 433 -8.35 -13.05 -5.09
C THR A 433 -9.36 -12.02 -4.59
N THR A 434 -10.65 -12.22 -4.89
CA THR A 434 -11.75 -11.37 -4.40
C THR A 434 -11.88 -11.43 -2.87
N LEU A 435 -11.72 -12.60 -2.25
CA LEU A 435 -11.73 -12.70 -0.78
C LEU A 435 -10.56 -11.96 -0.14
N PHE A 436 -9.38 -11.96 -0.76
CA PHE A 436 -8.22 -11.20 -0.29
C PHE A 436 -8.35 -9.68 -0.49
N SER A 437 -9.26 -9.22 -1.36
CA SER A 437 -9.53 -7.78 -1.53
C SER A 437 -10.54 -7.21 -0.52
N ALA A 438 -11.14 -8.07 0.30
CA ALA A 438 -12.06 -7.68 1.36
C ALA A 438 -11.47 -6.61 2.29
N ARG A 439 -12.31 -5.68 2.75
CA ARG A 439 -11.91 -4.64 3.72
C ARG A 439 -12.92 -4.52 4.87
N GLY A 440 -12.45 -4.01 6.01
CA GLY A 440 -13.30 -3.72 7.16
C GLY A 440 -14.20 -4.89 7.56
N ARG A 441 -15.52 -4.68 7.51
CA ARG A 441 -16.53 -5.68 7.91
C ARG A 441 -16.59 -6.90 6.99
N GLU A 442 -16.10 -6.78 5.76
CA GLU A 442 -16.00 -7.92 4.84
C GLU A 442 -14.95 -8.91 5.34
N VAL A 443 -13.83 -8.44 5.88
CA VAL A 443 -12.79 -9.31 6.47
C VAL A 443 -13.37 -10.11 7.64
N ALA A 444 -14.20 -9.48 8.48
CA ALA A 444 -14.91 -10.17 9.55
C ALA A 444 -15.82 -11.27 9.00
N ALA A 445 -16.57 -11.00 7.92
CA ALA A 445 -17.43 -12.02 7.29
C ALA A 445 -16.65 -13.18 6.67
N VAL A 446 -15.48 -12.92 6.07
CA VAL A 446 -14.57 -13.96 5.58
C VAL A 446 -14.06 -14.82 6.74
N ALA A 447 -13.59 -14.17 7.82
CA ALA A 447 -13.04 -14.85 8.99
C ALA A 447 -14.09 -15.70 9.72
N GLU A 448 -15.33 -15.20 9.87
CA GLU A 448 -16.42 -15.95 10.48
C GLU A 448 -16.78 -17.21 9.68
N LEU A 449 -16.95 -17.10 8.36
CA LEU A 449 -17.22 -18.28 7.54
C LEU A 449 -16.05 -19.28 7.56
N ALA A 450 -14.81 -18.80 7.55
CA ALA A 450 -13.64 -19.66 7.68
C ALA A 450 -13.62 -20.39 9.03
N ASP A 451 -14.00 -19.71 10.11
CA ASP A 451 -14.10 -20.31 11.45
C ASP A 451 -15.24 -21.33 11.55
N GLU A 452 -16.39 -21.05 10.95
CA GLU A 452 -17.52 -21.98 10.85
C GLU A 452 -17.10 -23.28 10.15
N LEU A 453 -16.48 -23.17 8.96
CA LEU A 453 -16.00 -24.32 8.19
C LEU A 453 -14.93 -25.10 8.95
N ARG A 454 -14.00 -24.41 9.63
CA ARG A 454 -13.01 -25.05 10.51
C ARG A 454 -13.71 -25.82 11.62
N ARG A 455 -14.70 -25.23 12.29
CA ARG A 455 -15.43 -25.84 13.41
C ARG A 455 -16.23 -27.06 13.01
N GLU A 456 -16.78 -27.09 11.80
CA GLU A 456 -17.42 -28.30 11.25
C GLU A 456 -16.45 -29.48 11.13
N VAL A 457 -15.17 -29.21 10.83
CA VAL A 457 -14.16 -30.24 10.60
C VAL A 457 -13.50 -30.71 11.89
N VAL A 458 -13.15 -29.79 12.80
CA VAL A 458 -12.36 -30.11 14.01
C VAL A 458 -13.04 -29.80 15.34
N GLY A 459 -14.23 -29.20 15.33
CA GLY A 459 -14.92 -28.74 16.53
C GLY A 459 -14.19 -27.61 17.25
N ASP A 460 -14.36 -27.54 18.57
CA ASP A 460 -13.76 -26.50 19.41
C ASP A 460 -12.27 -26.74 19.71
N ALA A 461 -11.77 -27.97 19.51
CA ALA A 461 -10.40 -28.34 19.81
C ALA A 461 -9.45 -27.93 18.68
N VAL A 462 -8.50 -27.04 18.98
CA VAL A 462 -7.38 -26.69 18.08
C VAL A 462 -6.12 -27.42 18.55
N THR A 463 -5.44 -28.10 17.65
CA THR A 463 -4.22 -28.87 17.95
C THR A 463 -2.96 -28.08 17.62
N TRP A 464 -1.89 -28.33 18.36
CA TRP A 464 -0.53 -27.82 18.08
C TRP A 464 0.47 -28.96 18.28
N VAL A 465 1.69 -28.80 17.76
CA VAL A 465 2.77 -29.78 17.91
C VAL A 465 3.85 -29.19 18.83
N SER A 466 4.22 -29.94 19.87
CA SER A 466 5.38 -29.62 20.71
C SER A 466 6.65 -30.05 19.99
N ASN A 467 7.38 -29.07 19.47
CA ASN A 467 8.48 -29.28 18.52
C ASN A 467 9.74 -28.52 18.95
N ARG A 468 10.92 -29.11 18.67
CA ARG A 468 12.20 -28.40 18.61
C ARG A 468 12.72 -28.30 17.17
N ASN A 469 12.87 -27.07 16.68
CA ASN A 469 13.62 -26.81 15.46
C ASN A 469 15.12 -27.06 15.70
N ILE A 470 15.73 -27.91 14.88
CA ILE A 470 17.18 -28.15 14.89
C ILE A 470 17.73 -27.72 13.53
N ASN A 471 18.30 -26.52 13.50
CA ASN A 471 18.99 -26.03 12.34
C ASN A 471 20.45 -26.48 12.35
N TYR A 472 20.78 -27.57 11.65
CA TYR A 472 22.10 -28.21 11.70
C TYR A 472 23.22 -27.44 10.99
N THR A 473 22.88 -26.52 10.07
CA THR A 473 23.84 -25.53 9.55
C THR A 473 23.12 -24.30 9.03
N ASN A 474 23.77 -23.15 9.12
CA ASN A 474 23.36 -21.94 8.40
C ASN A 474 24.16 -21.70 7.11
N VAL A 475 25.10 -22.59 6.74
CA VAL A 475 25.88 -22.46 5.51
C VAL A 475 25.02 -22.81 4.30
N CYS A 476 24.90 -21.90 3.34
CA CYS A 476 24.05 -22.12 2.16
C CYS A 476 24.69 -21.57 0.87
N THR A 477 24.55 -22.31 -0.22
CA THR A 477 25.00 -21.90 -1.57
C THR A 477 24.01 -20.99 -2.30
N PHE A 478 22.75 -20.87 -1.85
CA PHE A 478 21.67 -20.14 -2.52
C PHE A 478 21.53 -18.71 -2.00
N LYS A 479 21.05 -17.80 -2.87
CA LYS A 479 20.82 -16.38 -2.55
C LYS A 479 19.33 -16.04 -2.52
N CYS A 480 18.81 -15.84 -1.32
CA CYS A 480 17.44 -15.36 -1.09
C CYS A 480 17.49 -13.93 -0.57
N ARG A 481 16.70 -13.01 -1.13
CA ARG A 481 16.70 -11.59 -0.73
C ARG A 481 16.11 -11.33 0.66
N PHE A 482 15.27 -12.26 1.15
CA PHE A 482 14.58 -12.17 2.43
C PHE A 482 15.26 -12.95 3.57
N CYS A 483 16.22 -13.83 3.26
CA CYS A 483 16.72 -14.81 4.23
C CYS A 483 17.67 -14.16 5.25
N GLY A 484 17.24 -14.06 6.51
CA GLY A 484 18.09 -13.64 7.63
C GLY A 484 18.99 -14.76 8.20
N PHE A 485 18.72 -16.01 7.83
CA PHE A 485 19.35 -17.20 8.40
C PHE A 485 20.69 -17.56 7.73
N SER A 486 20.74 -17.63 6.39
CA SER A 486 21.88 -18.21 5.68
C SER A 486 23.17 -17.37 5.76
N LYS A 487 24.31 -18.08 5.72
CA LYS A 487 25.67 -17.54 5.65
C LYS A 487 26.42 -18.24 4.52
N GLY A 488 27.20 -17.49 3.74
CA GLY A 488 28.06 -18.05 2.72
C GLY A 488 28.91 -16.97 2.04
N PRO A 489 29.90 -17.36 1.21
CA PRO A 489 30.78 -16.41 0.50
C PRO A 489 30.01 -15.39 -0.38
N ARG A 490 28.75 -15.72 -0.70
CA ARG A 490 27.85 -14.93 -1.55
C ARG A 490 26.66 -14.32 -0.81
N SER A 491 26.54 -14.49 0.51
CA SER A 491 25.49 -13.83 1.32
C SER A 491 25.95 -12.41 1.68
N LEU A 492 25.21 -11.40 1.22
CA LEU A 492 25.50 -9.99 1.51
C LEU A 492 25.19 -9.71 3.00
N ASN A 493 26.19 -9.19 3.72
CA ASN A 493 26.16 -8.72 5.11
C ASN A 493 26.23 -9.82 6.20
N LEU A 494 27.46 -10.11 6.62
CA LEU A 494 27.84 -11.02 7.71
C LEU A 494 27.23 -10.59 9.06
N ARG A 495 25.98 -11.00 9.32
CA ARG A 495 25.38 -11.05 10.66
C ARG A 495 25.78 -12.39 11.33
N GLY A 496 26.92 -12.45 12.01
CA GLY A 496 27.36 -13.62 12.81
C GLY A 496 28.17 -14.70 12.07
N THR A 497 28.77 -15.62 12.84
CA THR A 497 29.67 -16.68 12.36
C THR A 497 28.88 -17.86 11.75
N PRO A 498 29.32 -18.44 10.61
CA PRO A 498 28.75 -19.68 10.10
C PRO A 498 28.95 -20.82 11.11
N TYR A 499 28.02 -21.77 11.16
CA TYR A 499 28.13 -22.92 12.05
C TYR A 499 27.66 -24.22 11.38
N LEU A 500 28.14 -25.33 11.94
CA LEU A 500 27.82 -26.69 11.53
C LEU A 500 27.72 -27.53 12.81
N LEU A 501 26.56 -28.14 13.05
CA LEU A 501 26.37 -29.07 14.16
C LEU A 501 26.91 -30.44 13.78
N THR A 502 27.49 -31.14 14.75
CA THR A 502 27.84 -32.56 14.62
C THR A 502 26.59 -33.44 14.77
N LEU A 503 26.67 -34.71 14.37
CA LEU A 503 25.59 -35.67 14.59
C LEU A 503 25.29 -35.86 16.09
N ASP A 504 26.32 -35.83 16.93
CA ASP A 504 26.18 -35.90 18.39
C ASP A 504 25.43 -34.69 18.94
N ASP A 505 25.74 -33.47 18.46
CA ASP A 505 25.00 -32.26 18.84
C ASP A 505 23.51 -32.35 18.46
N ILE A 506 23.21 -32.94 17.29
CA ILE A 506 21.83 -33.12 16.83
C ILE A 506 21.10 -34.14 17.70
N ALA A 507 21.73 -35.27 18.01
CA ALA A 507 21.21 -36.32 18.86
C ALA A 507 20.94 -35.80 20.29
N GLU A 508 21.88 -35.05 20.88
CA GLU A 508 21.73 -34.44 22.20
C GLU A 508 20.55 -33.47 22.24
N ARG A 509 20.43 -32.58 21.23
CA ARG A 509 19.30 -31.64 21.13
C ARG A 509 17.96 -32.34 20.99
N ALA A 510 17.90 -33.46 20.26
CA ALA A 510 16.69 -34.27 20.13
C ALA A 510 16.31 -34.95 21.47
N ALA A 511 17.30 -35.52 22.17
CA ALA A 511 17.10 -36.13 23.49
C ALA A 511 16.64 -35.12 24.54
N GLU A 512 17.25 -33.94 24.58
CA GLU A 512 16.83 -32.81 25.41
C GLU A 512 15.38 -32.40 25.12
N ALA A 513 15.00 -32.30 23.83
CA ALA A 513 13.65 -31.92 23.43
C ALA A 513 12.62 -32.93 23.93
N ALA A 514 12.90 -34.22 23.73
CA ALA A 514 12.04 -35.31 24.20
C ALA A 514 11.91 -35.30 25.73
N ALA A 515 13.00 -35.04 26.47
CA ALA A 515 12.98 -34.91 27.92
C ALA A 515 12.12 -33.72 28.41
N MET A 516 11.99 -32.67 27.60
CA MET A 516 11.10 -31.53 27.84
C MET A 516 9.65 -31.75 27.36
N GLY A 517 9.35 -32.92 26.78
CA GLY A 517 8.01 -33.27 26.30
C GLY A 517 7.72 -32.87 24.84
N ALA A 518 8.75 -32.61 24.03
CA ALA A 518 8.58 -32.48 22.59
C ALA A 518 8.19 -33.83 21.97
N THR A 519 7.25 -33.80 21.02
CA THR A 519 6.78 -34.96 20.26
C THR A 519 7.36 -35.00 18.84
N GLU A 520 7.96 -33.90 18.39
CA GLU A 520 8.51 -33.72 17.06
C GLU A 520 9.86 -32.97 17.11
N VAL A 521 10.74 -33.27 16.17
CA VAL A 521 11.84 -32.38 15.77
C VAL A 521 11.66 -31.95 14.32
N CYS A 522 11.92 -30.66 14.05
CA CYS A 522 11.99 -30.13 12.70
C CYS A 522 13.45 -29.93 12.28
N LEU A 523 13.91 -30.70 11.28
CA LEU A 523 15.27 -30.65 10.75
C LEU A 523 15.32 -29.79 9.48
N GLN A 524 16.06 -28.67 9.52
CA GLN A 524 16.21 -27.76 8.38
C GLN A 524 17.59 -27.11 8.36
N GLY A 525 18.30 -27.11 7.24
CA GLY A 525 19.61 -26.48 7.11
C GLY A 525 19.72 -25.55 5.90
N GLY A 526 20.84 -24.85 5.84
CA GLY A 526 21.32 -24.30 4.57
C GLY A 526 21.81 -25.43 3.64
N ILE A 527 21.81 -25.16 2.34
CA ILE A 527 22.36 -26.09 1.35
C ILE A 527 23.89 -26.02 1.38
N HIS A 528 24.51 -26.80 2.27
CA HIS A 528 25.96 -26.84 2.42
C HIS A 528 26.62 -27.39 1.15
N PRO A 529 27.76 -26.82 0.69
CA PRO A 529 28.43 -27.30 -0.53
C PRO A 529 28.94 -28.74 -0.43
N ASP A 530 29.33 -29.17 0.78
CA ASP A 530 29.93 -30.50 1.01
C ASP A 530 28.92 -31.58 1.42
N PHE A 531 27.63 -31.25 1.52
CA PHE A 531 26.59 -32.24 1.83
C PHE A 531 26.08 -32.93 0.57
N ASP A 532 25.81 -34.22 0.64
CA ASP A 532 25.00 -34.94 -0.34
C ASP A 532 23.76 -35.54 0.35
N GLY A 533 23.04 -36.40 -0.36
CA GLY A 533 21.84 -37.04 0.19
C GLY A 533 22.11 -37.96 1.39
N ASP A 534 23.31 -38.52 1.52
CA ASP A 534 23.64 -39.47 2.59
C ASP A 534 23.77 -38.76 3.94
N TYR A 535 24.26 -37.52 3.96
CA TYR A 535 24.28 -36.70 5.18
C TYR A 535 22.89 -36.60 5.84
N TYR A 536 21.83 -36.35 5.05
CA TYR A 536 20.47 -36.24 5.59
C TYR A 536 19.95 -37.59 6.14
N LEU A 537 20.38 -38.72 5.58
CA LEU A 537 20.09 -40.05 6.14
C LEU A 537 20.77 -40.22 7.50
N ASP A 538 22.02 -39.82 7.62
CA ASP A 538 22.78 -39.92 8.86
C ASP A 538 22.23 -39.01 9.96
N VAL A 539 21.81 -37.79 9.61
CA VAL A 539 21.08 -36.90 10.54
C VAL A 539 19.79 -37.55 11.03
N THR A 540 19.01 -38.16 10.13
CA THR A 540 17.76 -38.84 10.49
C THR A 540 18.02 -40.01 11.45
N ARG A 541 19.03 -40.82 11.16
CA ARG A 541 19.44 -41.96 12.01
C ARG A 541 19.93 -41.49 13.36
N ALA A 542 20.75 -40.44 13.43
CA ALA A 542 21.24 -39.89 14.69
C ALA A 542 20.08 -39.49 15.64
N VAL A 543 19.03 -38.88 15.10
CA VAL A 543 17.82 -38.57 15.88
C VAL A 543 17.10 -39.85 16.32
N LYS A 544 16.89 -40.82 15.41
CA LYS A 544 16.16 -42.06 15.72
C LYS A 544 16.91 -42.99 16.67
N ASP A 545 18.23 -43.02 16.61
CA ASP A 545 19.07 -43.81 17.52
C ASP A 545 19.03 -43.22 18.93
N ALA A 546 18.99 -41.89 19.05
CA ALA A 546 18.86 -41.19 20.33
C ALA A 546 17.46 -41.25 20.93
N VAL A 547 16.43 -41.05 20.08
CA VAL A 547 15.01 -41.02 20.49
C VAL A 547 14.13 -41.73 19.44
N PRO A 548 13.97 -43.06 19.51
CA PRO A 548 13.29 -43.86 18.49
C PRO A 548 11.85 -43.42 18.18
N ASP A 549 11.11 -43.02 19.22
CA ASP A 549 9.69 -42.67 19.13
C ASP A 549 9.44 -41.22 18.67
N LEU A 550 10.48 -40.39 18.57
CA LEU A 550 10.31 -38.97 18.20
C LEU A 550 9.93 -38.83 16.72
N HIS A 551 8.93 -37.99 16.43
CA HIS A 551 8.53 -37.73 15.04
C HIS A 551 9.57 -36.87 14.34
N VAL A 552 10.13 -37.35 13.22
CA VAL A 552 11.09 -36.61 12.42
C VAL A 552 10.36 -35.90 11.29
N HIS A 553 10.15 -34.60 11.45
CA HIS A 553 9.73 -33.69 10.40
C HIS A 553 10.98 -33.04 9.82
N GLY A 554 11.28 -33.17 8.53
CA GLY A 554 12.58 -32.70 8.09
C GLY A 554 12.80 -32.64 6.59
N PHE A 555 13.79 -31.82 6.24
CA PHE A 555 14.30 -31.58 4.91
C PHE A 555 13.27 -30.92 3.98
N THR A 556 13.53 -29.66 3.65
CA THR A 556 12.74 -28.92 2.68
C THR A 556 12.71 -29.62 1.32
N ALA A 557 11.71 -29.32 0.49
CA ALA A 557 11.66 -29.79 -0.89
C ALA A 557 12.96 -29.51 -1.66
N LEU A 558 13.61 -28.37 -1.37
CA LEU A 558 14.91 -28.01 -1.93
C LEU A 558 16.02 -28.96 -1.47
N GLU A 559 16.09 -29.28 -0.18
CA GLU A 559 17.11 -30.16 0.39
C GLU A 559 17.01 -31.59 -0.16
N VAL A 560 15.81 -32.17 -0.20
CA VAL A 560 15.64 -33.55 -0.70
C VAL A 560 15.89 -33.65 -2.20
N THR A 561 15.49 -32.63 -2.97
CA THR A 561 15.74 -32.56 -4.42
C THR A 561 17.23 -32.46 -4.69
N GLU A 562 17.93 -31.59 -3.95
CA GLU A 562 19.37 -31.42 -4.09
C GLU A 562 20.15 -32.66 -3.61
N GLY A 563 19.70 -33.30 -2.53
CA GLY A 563 20.27 -34.54 -2.02
C GLY A 563 20.21 -35.66 -3.05
N ALA A 564 19.02 -35.92 -3.62
CA ALA A 564 18.83 -36.89 -4.68
C ALA A 564 19.70 -36.57 -5.92
N ARG A 565 19.72 -35.29 -6.34
CA ARG A 565 20.50 -34.83 -7.48
C ARG A 565 22.01 -35.04 -7.28
N ARG A 566 22.55 -34.78 -6.09
CA ARG A 566 23.97 -34.95 -5.78
C ARG A 566 24.40 -36.41 -5.72
N LEU A 567 23.50 -37.31 -5.28
CA LEU A 567 23.73 -38.75 -5.34
C LEU A 567 23.51 -39.34 -6.74
N GLY A 568 22.87 -38.60 -7.66
CA GLY A 568 22.49 -39.10 -8.97
C GLY A 568 21.35 -40.12 -8.91
N GLU A 569 20.51 -40.03 -7.88
CA GLU A 569 19.42 -40.97 -7.62
C GLU A 569 18.05 -40.39 -8.01
N PRO A 570 17.10 -41.22 -8.45
CA PRO A 570 15.70 -40.80 -8.58
C PRO A 570 15.13 -40.35 -7.23
N LEU A 571 14.41 -39.22 -7.21
CA LEU A 571 13.88 -38.64 -5.97
C LEU A 571 12.98 -39.62 -5.18
N ALA A 572 12.20 -40.46 -5.85
CA ALA A 572 11.36 -41.47 -5.20
C ALA A 572 12.17 -42.53 -4.45
N GLU A 573 13.27 -43.01 -5.03
CA GLU A 573 14.17 -43.98 -4.40
C GLU A 573 14.86 -43.36 -3.18
N TYR A 574 15.35 -42.13 -3.35
CA TYR A 574 15.98 -41.37 -2.28
C TYR A 574 15.03 -41.09 -1.10
N LEU A 575 13.80 -40.63 -1.36
CA LEU A 575 12.79 -40.40 -0.33
C LEU A 575 12.34 -41.70 0.36
N THR A 576 12.34 -42.83 -0.36
CA THR A 576 12.07 -44.14 0.24
C THR A 576 13.16 -44.51 1.26
N ARG A 577 14.44 -44.28 0.92
CA ARG A 577 15.57 -44.48 1.85
C ARG A 577 15.45 -43.57 3.08
N LEU A 578 15.08 -42.30 2.90
CA LEU A 578 14.86 -41.37 4.02
C LEU A 578 13.73 -41.84 4.94
N ARG A 579 12.60 -42.28 4.37
CA ARG A 579 11.50 -42.86 5.13
C ARG A 579 11.94 -44.09 5.94
N GLU A 580 12.72 -44.98 5.32
CA GLU A 580 13.26 -46.17 5.97
C GLU A 580 14.28 -45.84 7.08
N ALA A 581 15.03 -44.74 6.92
CA ALA A 581 15.91 -44.21 7.96
C ALA A 581 15.15 -43.57 9.13
N GLY A 582 13.84 -43.32 8.97
CA GLY A 582 12.95 -42.82 10.03
C GLY A 582 12.38 -41.43 9.80
N LEU A 583 12.56 -40.83 8.62
CA LEU A 583 11.87 -39.60 8.24
C LEU A 583 10.36 -39.88 8.17
N ALA A 584 9.57 -39.09 8.89
CA ALA A 584 8.12 -39.31 8.95
C ALA A 584 7.35 -38.35 8.04
N THR A 585 7.80 -37.08 7.94
CA THR A 585 7.12 -36.05 7.14
C THR A 585 8.08 -34.99 6.59
N LEU A 586 7.69 -34.34 5.50
CA LEU A 586 8.42 -33.22 4.90
C LEU A 586 7.80 -31.87 5.27
N PRO A 587 8.60 -30.84 5.59
CA PRO A 587 8.15 -29.47 5.73
C PRO A 587 7.85 -28.82 4.36
N GLY A 588 6.82 -27.99 4.32
CA GLY A 588 6.38 -27.20 3.17
C GLY A 588 7.18 -25.92 2.95
N THR A 589 8.22 -25.69 3.76
CA THR A 589 9.19 -24.61 3.59
C THR A 589 9.94 -24.73 2.24
N ALA A 590 10.63 -23.67 1.83
CA ALA A 590 11.17 -23.48 0.47
C ALA A 590 10.10 -23.26 -0.62
N ALA A 591 8.82 -23.26 -0.24
CA ALA A 591 7.73 -22.75 -1.06
C ALA A 591 7.74 -21.22 -1.10
N GLU A 592 7.84 -20.54 0.05
CA GLU A 592 7.62 -19.10 0.22
C GLU A 592 6.29 -18.63 -0.41
N ILE A 593 6.31 -18.44 -1.73
CA ILE A 593 5.15 -18.28 -2.60
C ILE A 593 5.38 -19.12 -3.86
N LEU A 594 4.33 -19.81 -4.32
CA LEU A 594 4.39 -20.64 -5.53
C LEU A 594 3.92 -19.82 -6.73
N ASP A 595 4.69 -18.76 -7.00
CA ASP A 595 4.49 -17.81 -8.08
C ASP A 595 5.84 -17.48 -8.70
N ASP A 596 6.12 -17.97 -9.90
CA ASP A 596 7.48 -17.94 -10.47
C ASP A 596 7.95 -16.51 -10.78
N GLU A 597 7.05 -15.56 -11.02
CA GLU A 597 7.40 -14.14 -11.21
C GLU A 597 7.95 -13.53 -9.91
N VAL A 598 7.29 -13.81 -8.79
CA VAL A 598 7.78 -13.38 -7.47
C VAL A 598 9.07 -14.11 -7.09
N ARG A 599 9.13 -15.42 -7.33
CA ARG A 599 10.33 -16.23 -7.03
C ARG A 599 11.55 -15.76 -7.80
N ALA A 600 11.40 -15.32 -9.06
CA ALA A 600 12.49 -14.76 -9.85
C ALA A 600 13.13 -13.51 -9.20
N VAL A 601 12.37 -12.77 -8.39
CA VAL A 601 12.90 -11.62 -7.64
C VAL A 601 13.47 -12.07 -6.30
N LEU A 602 12.73 -12.88 -5.53
CA LEU A 602 13.08 -13.22 -4.15
C LEU A 602 14.18 -14.28 -4.03
N CYS A 603 14.14 -15.32 -4.87
CA CYS A 603 14.94 -16.52 -4.72
C CYS A 603 15.11 -17.29 -6.05
N ALA A 604 15.57 -16.61 -7.10
CA ALA A 604 15.69 -17.14 -8.46
C ALA A 604 16.50 -18.45 -8.57
N ASP A 605 17.43 -18.68 -7.64
CA ASP A 605 18.30 -19.86 -7.68
C ASP A 605 17.62 -21.13 -7.13
N LYS A 606 16.50 -21.01 -6.38
CA LYS A 606 15.81 -22.17 -5.76
C LYS A 606 15.08 -23.03 -6.78
N VAL A 607 14.60 -24.20 -6.34
CA VAL A 607 13.65 -25.05 -7.08
C VAL A 607 12.48 -24.21 -7.64
N THR A 608 12.04 -24.52 -8.84
CA THR A 608 10.84 -23.93 -9.47
C THR A 608 9.57 -24.35 -8.74
N THR A 609 8.44 -23.71 -9.05
CA THR A 609 7.14 -24.14 -8.53
C THR A 609 6.85 -25.61 -8.86
N ASP A 610 7.12 -26.03 -10.10
CA ASP A 610 6.83 -27.40 -10.54
C ASP A 610 7.73 -28.42 -9.85
N GLU A 611 9.02 -28.13 -9.67
CA GLU A 611 9.94 -28.99 -8.92
C GLU A 611 9.53 -29.10 -7.44
N TRP A 612 9.09 -28.00 -6.83
CA TRP A 612 8.59 -28.03 -5.45
C TRP A 612 7.35 -28.93 -5.34
N LEU A 613 6.38 -28.77 -6.25
CA LEU A 613 5.16 -29.59 -6.28
C LEU A 613 5.50 -31.06 -6.56
N ASP A 614 6.44 -31.33 -7.46
CA ASP A 614 6.87 -32.69 -7.78
C ASP A 614 7.55 -33.39 -6.59
N ALA A 615 8.36 -32.66 -5.82
CA ALA A 615 8.98 -33.20 -4.61
C ALA A 615 7.93 -33.64 -3.58
N HIS A 616 6.90 -32.83 -3.35
CA HIS A 616 5.81 -33.19 -2.44
C HIS A 616 4.93 -34.32 -2.98
N ARG A 617 4.57 -34.31 -4.28
CA ARG A 617 3.84 -35.42 -4.92
C ARG A 617 4.62 -36.74 -4.83
N THR A 618 5.93 -36.68 -5.04
CA THR A 618 6.82 -37.83 -4.95
C THR A 618 6.92 -38.34 -3.52
N ALA A 619 7.04 -37.45 -2.53
CA ALA A 619 7.01 -37.82 -1.11
C ALA A 619 5.71 -38.55 -0.75
N HIS A 620 4.55 -38.06 -1.20
CA HIS A 620 3.26 -38.70 -0.96
C HIS A 620 3.14 -40.06 -1.64
N SER A 621 3.67 -40.22 -2.86
CA SER A 621 3.62 -41.49 -3.59
C SER A 621 4.44 -42.60 -2.91
N VAL A 622 5.49 -42.23 -2.18
CA VAL A 622 6.29 -43.14 -1.34
C VAL A 622 5.79 -43.21 0.12
N GLY A 623 4.60 -42.70 0.41
CA GLY A 623 3.93 -42.85 1.71
C GLY A 623 4.37 -41.87 2.81
N LEU A 624 5.21 -40.88 2.50
CA LEU A 624 5.45 -39.75 3.40
C LEU A 624 4.26 -38.79 3.36
N ARG A 625 4.09 -37.99 4.41
CA ARG A 625 3.14 -36.86 4.44
C ARG A 625 3.91 -35.55 4.48
N SER A 626 3.26 -34.44 4.18
CA SER A 626 3.86 -33.11 4.30
C SER A 626 2.83 -32.07 4.72
N ASN A 627 3.31 -30.90 5.13
CA ASN A 627 2.51 -29.69 5.24
C ASN A 627 2.82 -28.74 4.06
N VAL A 628 2.08 -27.63 3.98
CA VAL A 628 2.28 -26.55 3.02
C VAL A 628 2.40 -25.26 3.81
N THR A 629 3.33 -24.39 3.42
CA THR A 629 3.50 -23.08 4.04
C THR A 629 3.49 -21.99 2.99
N ILE A 630 2.88 -20.85 3.34
CA ILE A 630 2.93 -19.61 2.57
C ILE A 630 3.61 -18.54 3.43
N MET A 631 4.55 -17.82 2.84
CA MET A 631 5.10 -16.57 3.37
C MET A 631 4.61 -15.46 2.45
N PHE A 632 3.93 -14.47 3.02
CA PHE A 632 3.34 -13.38 2.26
C PHE A 632 3.54 -12.04 2.98
N GLY A 633 3.29 -10.94 2.26
CA GLY A 633 3.50 -9.58 2.75
C GLY A 633 4.83 -8.96 2.33
N SER A 634 5.48 -9.50 1.29
CA SER A 634 6.68 -8.93 0.68
C SER A 634 6.34 -8.16 -0.61
N ILE A 635 6.66 -8.70 -1.80
CA ILE A 635 6.35 -8.11 -3.11
C ILE A 635 5.16 -8.79 -3.81
N GLU A 636 4.56 -9.80 -3.18
CA GLU A 636 3.42 -10.54 -3.71
C GLU A 636 2.15 -9.67 -3.76
N HIS A 637 1.23 -10.04 -4.65
CA HIS A 637 -0.13 -9.47 -4.70
C HIS A 637 -1.17 -10.53 -4.28
N PRO A 638 -2.42 -10.14 -3.96
CA PRO A 638 -3.49 -11.08 -3.63
C PRO A 638 -3.64 -12.26 -4.59
N ARG A 639 -3.45 -12.01 -5.89
CA ARG A 639 -3.49 -13.05 -6.92
C ARG A 639 -2.37 -14.08 -6.78
N SER A 640 -1.17 -13.67 -6.37
CA SER A 640 -0.06 -14.60 -6.08
C SER A 640 -0.41 -15.52 -4.91
N TRP A 641 -1.11 -15.01 -3.88
CA TRP A 641 -1.59 -15.82 -2.75
C TRP A 641 -2.67 -16.80 -3.18
N ALA A 642 -3.65 -16.33 -3.95
CA ALA A 642 -4.70 -17.16 -4.52
C ALA A 642 -4.12 -18.31 -5.36
N ARG A 643 -3.17 -17.98 -6.25
CA ARG A 643 -2.44 -18.95 -7.09
C ARG A 643 -1.70 -19.98 -6.25
N HIS A 644 -1.01 -19.55 -5.19
CA HIS A 644 -0.36 -20.48 -4.26
C HIS A 644 -1.37 -21.46 -3.67
N LEU A 645 -2.48 -20.96 -3.11
CA LEU A 645 -3.51 -21.80 -2.50
C LEU A 645 -4.13 -22.80 -3.51
N VAL A 646 -4.41 -22.36 -4.74
CA VAL A 646 -4.95 -23.21 -5.81
C VAL A 646 -3.93 -24.27 -6.26
N ARG A 647 -2.64 -23.94 -6.27
CA ARG A 647 -1.58 -24.90 -6.64
C ARG A 647 -1.34 -25.96 -5.56
N THR A 648 -1.65 -25.66 -4.30
CA THR A 648 -1.34 -26.53 -3.15
C THR A 648 -2.51 -27.36 -2.62
N ARG A 649 -3.74 -27.08 -3.06
CA ARG A 649 -4.91 -27.90 -2.74
C ARG A 649 -4.91 -29.19 -3.56
#